data_AF-A0A5Q0GNF2-F1
#
_entry.id   AF-A0A5Q0GNF2-F1
#
_cell.length_a   1.000
_cell.length_b   1.000
_cell.length_c   1.000
_cell.angle_alpha   90.00
_cell.angle_beta   90.00
_cell.angle_gamma   90.00
#
_symmetry.space_group_name_H-M   'P 1'
#
loop_
_entity.id
_entity.type
_entity.pdbx_description
1 polymer ?
#
loop_
_entity_poly.entity_id
_entity_poly.type
_entity_poly.pdbx_seq_one_letter_code
_entity_poly.pdbx_strand_id
1 'polypeptide(L)'
;MNKMTVFAFLSSLNRLGIKVWIEDKQLRYRAPKGVMTPNIKQDLMEQKNEILNCLQQSINTKKLAFEPILPTERNHHLPLSFSQERMWFLHQLESGSGAYTIAFAVRLEGNLNIKALEQAIGEIVQRHEVLRTRFEIKNNKPVQVIDPKITLALPVVDLKNVVDPWQQVEELAIKEACKAFDLANDSVLRVMLWTVSQNDYALLFAIHHIAADGWSKGVFINELSAYYRAIAKGDSVVLPELPVQYADYSLWQRHHLTNQTLEHQLSYWKQQLAGASPVLELPTDHPRPVIQTFRGGIERFQIDGKLTQQLQKLSQGSGSTLFMTLLAGFVVLMSRYSGQRDLVVGSPIANRNRQEIEGLIGLFVNTLALRFDLSPEQTFNTLLEQVKQVTQDAYENQDLPFEMLIEELHLERSLDRSPLVQVMFALQNAPKNSWDLPNLKVEEMPWELDAVRFDLEVHFWEVPQGLEGICYYSSDLFDGATIARMMKHFQNLLANIVTNPQQSVNQLPLLTAPEKQQLLIEWNNTDTDYPRNQCIHHLFAAQVQKTPDAIAVVYGEQQLTYHQLNTQANQLAHYLQKLGVKPGVLVGICVERSVSMIVGLLAILKAGGAYVPLDTEYPQERLAFIIEDTQLSVLLTTQKIAETLPQDQGRVVCFDTDIEAIALESQQNPTVEVTADHLAYVIYTSGSTGTPKGVVVDHKAVNRLVINTNYINIKPTDVIAQAANCTFDAATFEIWGALLNGARLLGVRKDLALSPKQFATFMRSQDISVLFLTTALFNQIAQAVPSAFNSLRYLLFGGEAVDVKWVREVLNNGAPQQLLHVYGPTENTTFTSWYLVQDVPEDATTIPIGRPIANTQIYLLDSQLQPVGVGVPGEIYIGGDGLAREYLNRPELTQQKFIPNAFSSDSHSCLYKTGDKARYLSDGNIEFLGRIDHQVKIRGFRIELGEIETVLSQHPLLKESVVVVREDSPGDKRLVAYLVPAVNDYTHDNQKLVPQVREYIQQKLPNYMVPQAFVLLHALPLTPNGKVDRRALPQPDIATRNLSTGTVLPRTPIEAQLAQIWSEVLGVETIGVKDNFFELGGHSLLATQVLSQINSTFGLDLSIQIMFESPTVAGIAAYIEVVNLVTQNLSNKEVSSEVVEF
;
A
#
# COMPACT_ATOMS: atom_id res chain seq x y z
N MET A 1 21.86 23.94 52.02
CA MET A 1 20.40 24.12 51.98
C MET A 1 20.04 24.64 50.59
N ASN A 2 19.42 23.82 49.75
CA ASN A 2 19.10 24.17 48.37
C ASN A 2 18.05 25.28 48.36
N LYS A 3 18.38 26.45 47.79
CA LYS A 3 17.39 27.50 47.51
C LYS A 3 16.33 26.96 46.55
N MET A 4 15.06 27.02 46.97
CA MET A 4 13.91 26.66 46.15
C MET A 4 13.86 27.61 44.94
N THR A 5 13.51 27.11 43.74
CA THR A 5 13.35 27.98 42.56
C THR A 5 12.12 28.89 42.74
N VAL A 6 12.16 30.10 42.18
CA VAL A 6 11.08 31.11 42.30
C VAL A 6 9.72 30.55 41.85
N PHE A 7 9.70 29.70 40.83
CA PHE A 7 8.48 29.04 40.35
C PHE A 7 7.91 28.02 41.36
N ALA A 8 8.78 27.22 41.97
CA ALA A 8 8.39 26.27 43.01
C ALA A 8 7.92 27.01 44.28
N PHE A 9 8.51 28.16 44.58
CA PHE A 9 8.09 29.04 45.67
C PHE A 9 6.72 29.70 45.40
N LEU A 10 6.50 30.28 44.22
CA LEU A 10 5.19 30.84 43.85
C LEU A 10 4.09 29.76 43.83
N SER A 11 4.43 28.54 43.41
CA SER A 11 3.52 27.39 43.45
C SER A 11 3.17 26.96 44.89
N SER A 12 4.14 27.02 45.81
CA SER A 12 3.89 26.69 47.22
C SER A 12 3.00 27.75 47.90
N LEU A 13 3.19 29.04 47.57
CA LEU A 13 2.32 30.13 48.03
C LEU A 13 0.89 29.96 47.53
N ASN A 14 0.70 29.58 46.26
CA ASN A 14 -0.64 29.38 45.70
C ASN A 14 -1.37 28.19 46.36
N ARG A 15 -0.66 27.11 46.72
CA ARG A 15 -1.22 25.99 47.50
C ARG A 15 -1.67 26.40 48.90
N LEU A 16 -1.02 27.42 49.48
CA LEU A 16 -1.42 28.04 50.75
C LEU A 16 -2.54 29.09 50.58
N GLY A 17 -3.06 29.27 49.36
CA GLY A 17 -4.07 30.29 49.04
C GLY A 17 -3.52 31.72 49.03
N ILE A 18 -2.20 31.90 49.05
CA ILE A 18 -1.53 33.20 49.00
C ILE A 18 -1.36 33.59 47.53
N LYS A 19 -2.09 34.61 47.09
CA LYS A 19 -1.96 35.20 45.75
C LYS A 19 -0.96 36.34 45.79
N VAL A 20 -0.07 36.42 44.80
CA VAL A 20 0.95 37.47 44.68
C VAL A 20 0.84 38.09 43.28
N TRP A 21 0.86 39.42 43.17
CA TRP A 21 0.76 40.15 41.90
C TRP A 21 1.61 41.44 41.91
N ILE A 22 1.74 42.08 40.75
CA ILE A 22 2.39 43.39 40.63
C ILE A 22 1.33 44.47 40.48
N GLU A 23 1.46 45.54 41.27
CA GLU A 23 0.66 46.76 41.17
C GLU A 23 1.60 47.95 41.41
N ASP A 24 1.60 48.95 40.52
CA ASP A 24 2.49 50.13 40.59
C ASP A 24 3.99 49.82 40.78
N LYS A 25 4.48 48.79 40.08
CA LYS A 25 5.87 48.27 40.21
C LYS A 25 6.21 47.73 41.61
N GLN A 26 5.22 47.49 42.46
CA GLN A 26 5.39 46.86 43.76
C GLN A 26 4.76 45.47 43.79
N LEU A 27 5.40 44.57 44.55
CA LEU A 27 4.87 43.24 44.80
C LEU A 27 3.77 43.31 45.87
N ARG A 28 2.56 42.92 45.50
CA ARG A 28 1.38 42.82 46.38
C ARG A 28 1.05 41.36 46.66
N TYR A 29 0.43 41.09 47.80
CA TYR A 29 -0.08 39.75 48.10
C TYR A 29 -1.42 39.79 48.83
N ARG A 30 -2.20 38.71 48.71
CA ARG A 30 -3.45 38.45 49.42
C ARG A 30 -3.39 37.04 49.98
N ALA A 31 -3.57 36.91 51.29
CA ALA A 31 -3.53 35.63 51.99
C ALA A 31 -4.79 35.44 52.86
N PRO A 32 -5.27 34.21 53.06
CA PRO A 32 -6.30 33.91 54.06
C PRO A 32 -5.82 34.27 55.48
N LYS A 33 -6.76 34.62 56.36
CA LYS A 33 -6.47 35.11 57.72
C LYS A 33 -5.69 34.04 58.51
N GLY A 34 -4.51 34.39 59.02
CA GLY A 34 -3.66 33.49 59.82
C GLY A 34 -2.64 32.65 59.03
N VAL A 35 -2.68 32.65 57.69
CA VAL A 35 -1.77 31.83 56.85
C VAL A 35 -0.43 32.51 56.60
N MET A 36 -0.36 33.85 56.71
CA MET A 36 0.85 34.62 56.47
C MET A 36 1.78 34.63 57.69
N THR A 37 2.71 33.68 57.75
CA THR A 37 3.70 33.57 58.85
C THR A 37 4.89 34.54 58.66
N PRO A 38 5.66 34.85 59.72
CA PRO A 38 6.87 35.67 59.62
C PRO A 38 7.89 35.12 58.62
N ASN A 39 8.07 33.79 58.57
CA ASN A 39 8.98 33.14 57.63
C ASN A 39 8.55 33.34 56.17
N ILE A 40 7.25 33.17 55.86
CA ILE A 40 6.73 33.40 54.50
C ILE A 40 6.91 34.87 54.07
N LYS A 41 6.73 35.82 54.99
CA LYS A 41 7.02 37.25 54.72
C LYS A 41 8.48 37.49 54.41
N GLN A 42 9.38 36.85 55.15
CA GLN A 42 10.81 36.98 54.95
C GLN A 42 11.24 36.37 53.61
N ASP A 43 10.76 35.17 53.28
CA ASP A 43 11.04 34.51 52.00
C ASP A 43 10.53 35.33 50.80
N LEU A 44 9.36 35.97 50.92
CA LEU A 44 8.81 36.89 49.93
C LEU A 44 9.65 38.16 49.75
N MET A 45 10.28 38.66 50.82
CA MET A 45 11.18 39.81 50.74
C MET A 45 12.52 39.44 50.12
N GLU A 46 13.09 38.29 50.50
CA GLU A 46 14.39 37.81 49.99
C GLU A 46 14.33 37.47 48.49
N GLN A 47 13.20 36.95 48.00
CA GLN A 47 12.99 36.61 46.58
C GLN A 47 12.25 37.71 45.79
N LYS A 48 11.99 38.88 46.39
CA LYS A 48 11.16 39.94 45.82
C LYS A 48 11.57 40.34 44.39
N ASN A 49 12.86 40.53 44.14
CA ASN A 49 13.37 40.98 42.85
C ASN A 49 13.24 39.90 41.76
N GLU A 50 13.49 38.63 42.10
CA GLU A 50 13.33 37.52 41.16
C GLU A 50 11.84 37.25 40.87
N ILE A 51 10.97 37.38 41.87
CA ILE A 51 9.52 37.30 41.69
C ILE A 51 9.02 38.46 40.81
N LEU A 52 9.50 39.69 41.05
CA LEU A 52 9.19 40.85 40.20
C LEU A 52 9.64 40.61 38.75
N ASN A 53 10.85 40.10 38.53
CA ASN A 53 11.35 39.78 37.18
C ASN A 53 10.55 38.66 36.51
N CYS A 54 10.19 37.60 37.24
CA CYS A 54 9.39 36.48 36.75
C CYS A 54 7.96 36.93 36.36
N LEU A 55 7.31 37.72 37.23
CA LEU A 55 5.99 38.28 36.96
C LEU A 55 6.03 39.36 35.87
N GLN A 56 7.10 40.16 35.76
CA GLN A 56 7.29 41.12 34.65
C GLN A 56 7.61 40.45 33.32
N GLN A 57 8.40 39.36 33.31
CA GLN A 57 8.58 38.53 32.13
C GLN A 57 7.24 37.94 31.71
N SER A 58 6.47 37.34 32.61
CA SER A 58 5.10 36.88 32.35
C SER A 58 4.18 37.96 31.76
N ILE A 59 4.28 39.21 32.24
CA ILE A 59 3.54 40.36 31.69
C ILE A 59 4.06 40.78 30.30
N ASN A 60 5.37 40.69 30.05
CA ASN A 60 5.98 40.99 28.75
C ASN A 60 5.76 39.87 27.72
N THR A 61 5.71 38.59 28.12
CA THR A 61 5.30 37.47 27.25
C THR A 61 3.80 37.57 26.95
N LYS A 62 2.99 38.06 27.88
CA LYS A 62 1.58 38.44 27.65
C LYS A 62 1.39 39.67 26.76
N LYS A 63 2.45 40.40 26.38
CA LYS A 63 2.38 41.58 25.49
C LYS A 63 2.50 41.26 24.00
N LEU A 64 2.60 39.98 23.62
CA LEU A 64 2.15 39.48 22.31
C LEU A 64 0.68 39.07 22.39
N ALA A 65 -0.14 39.89 23.05
CA ALA A 65 -1.58 39.70 23.07
C ALA A 65 -2.12 39.97 21.66
N PHE A 66 -2.60 38.92 20.99
CA PHE A 66 -3.43 39.06 19.82
C PHE A 66 -4.54 40.08 20.09
N GLU A 67 -4.89 40.91 19.10
CA GLU A 67 -5.98 41.87 19.27
C GLU A 67 -7.29 41.12 19.57
N PRO A 68 -8.14 41.66 20.46
CA PRO A 68 -9.43 41.05 20.77
C PRO A 68 -10.31 41.00 19.52
N ILE A 69 -11.17 39.98 19.45
CA ILE A 69 -12.20 39.92 18.40
C ILE A 69 -13.27 40.95 18.78
N LEU A 70 -13.56 41.87 17.88
CA LEU A 70 -14.54 42.95 18.11
C LEU A 70 -15.76 42.76 17.20
N PRO A 71 -16.98 43.11 17.68
CA PRO A 71 -18.16 43.18 16.82
C PRO A 71 -17.95 44.14 15.65
N THR A 72 -18.36 43.72 14.46
CA THR A 72 -18.24 44.50 13.22
C THR A 72 -19.63 44.80 12.64
N GLU A 73 -19.79 45.92 11.93
CA GLU A 73 -21.05 46.22 11.25
C GLU A 73 -21.33 45.24 10.09
N ARG A 74 -22.60 44.95 9.80
CA ARG A 74 -23.03 43.98 8.76
C ARG A 74 -23.34 44.65 7.41
N ASN A 75 -22.61 45.72 7.06
CA ASN A 75 -22.89 46.58 5.89
C ASN A 75 -21.99 46.30 4.68
N HIS A 76 -21.14 45.28 4.74
CA HIS A 76 -20.24 44.87 3.66
C HIS A 76 -20.32 43.37 3.40
N HIS A 77 -19.74 42.90 2.29
CA HIS A 77 -19.63 41.47 2.03
C HIS A 77 -18.82 40.78 3.12
N LEU A 78 -19.37 39.71 3.69
CA LEU A 78 -18.74 38.93 4.75
C LEU A 78 -18.02 37.74 4.10
N PRO A 79 -16.69 37.65 4.16
CA PRO A 79 -15.96 36.50 3.64
C PRO A 79 -16.27 35.26 4.49
N LEU A 80 -16.03 34.06 3.95
CA LEU A 80 -15.99 32.84 4.76
C LEU A 80 -14.69 32.81 5.57
N SER A 81 -14.70 32.14 6.73
CA SER A 81 -13.43 31.74 7.39
C SER A 81 -12.65 30.78 6.46
N PHE A 82 -11.36 30.57 6.69
CA PHE A 82 -10.57 29.64 5.86
C PHE A 82 -11.15 28.22 5.90
N SER A 83 -11.54 27.76 7.09
CA SER A 83 -12.15 26.44 7.27
C SER A 83 -13.55 26.36 6.64
N GLN A 84 -14.36 27.42 6.72
CA GLN A 84 -15.64 27.47 6.00
C GLN A 84 -15.46 27.42 4.49
N GLU A 85 -14.46 28.14 3.95
CA GLU A 85 -14.19 28.15 2.51
C GLU A 85 -13.80 26.76 2.00
N ARG A 86 -13.00 25.99 2.76
CA ARG A 86 -12.74 24.58 2.43
C ARG A 86 -13.98 23.72 2.56
N MET A 87 -14.77 23.84 3.63
CA MET A 87 -16.00 23.04 3.75
C MET A 87 -16.97 23.34 2.60
N TRP A 88 -17.08 24.60 2.19
CA TRP A 88 -17.82 24.99 1.00
C TRP A 88 -17.25 24.36 -0.26
N PHE A 89 -15.93 24.39 -0.45
CA PHE A 89 -15.27 23.74 -1.60
C PHE A 89 -15.49 22.22 -1.63
N LEU A 90 -15.34 21.53 -0.50
CA LEU A 90 -15.58 20.09 -0.40
C LEU A 90 -17.05 19.75 -0.69
N HIS A 91 -17.97 20.58 -0.19
CA HIS A 91 -19.39 20.45 -0.50
C HIS A 91 -19.67 20.54 -2.02
N GLN A 92 -18.94 21.36 -2.78
CA GLN A 92 -19.07 21.42 -4.25
C GLN A 92 -18.50 20.19 -4.97
N LEU A 93 -17.57 19.44 -4.34
CA LEU A 93 -17.02 18.20 -4.88
C LEU A 93 -17.89 16.98 -4.56
N GLU A 94 -18.70 17.06 -3.51
CA GLU A 94 -19.50 15.94 -3.04
C GLU A 94 -20.80 15.76 -3.83
N SER A 95 -20.97 14.57 -4.38
CA SER A 95 -22.27 14.12 -4.92
C SER A 95 -23.14 13.57 -3.80
N GLY A 96 -23.76 14.46 -3.00
CA GLY A 96 -24.87 14.12 -2.10
C GLY A 96 -24.53 13.21 -0.91
N SER A 97 -23.35 13.38 -0.29
CA SER A 97 -22.92 12.61 0.89
C SER A 97 -23.38 13.25 2.22
N GLY A 98 -23.44 12.45 3.29
CA GLY A 98 -23.61 12.92 4.67
C GLY A 98 -22.30 13.15 5.44
N ALA A 99 -21.13 13.07 4.79
CA ALA A 99 -19.82 13.02 5.45
C ALA A 99 -19.47 14.28 6.25
N TYR A 100 -19.99 15.44 5.84
CA TYR A 100 -19.89 16.70 6.58
C TYR A 100 -21.20 17.12 7.26
N THR A 101 -22.07 16.16 7.60
CA THR A 101 -23.20 16.39 8.48
C THR A 101 -22.84 15.99 9.91
N ILE A 102 -22.88 16.95 10.84
CA ILE A 102 -22.87 16.67 12.28
C ILE A 102 -24.28 16.28 12.68
N ALA A 103 -24.51 14.98 12.85
CA ALA A 103 -25.81 14.47 13.25
C ALA A 103 -25.77 13.79 14.62
N PHE A 104 -26.83 13.96 15.40
CA PHE A 104 -27.06 13.23 16.64
C PHE A 104 -28.56 13.11 16.90
N ALA A 105 -29.00 11.98 17.44
CA ALA A 105 -30.39 11.78 17.81
C ALA A 105 -30.52 11.34 19.27
N VAL A 106 -31.65 11.72 19.88
CA VAL A 106 -31.98 11.36 21.25
C VAL A 106 -33.39 10.79 21.32
N ARG A 107 -33.56 9.78 22.17
CA ARG A 107 -34.85 9.30 22.62
C ARG A 107 -35.31 10.17 23.79
N LEU A 108 -36.54 10.64 23.70
CA LEU A 108 -37.22 11.44 24.72
C LEU A 108 -38.40 10.64 25.26
N GLU A 109 -38.31 10.21 26.51
CA GLU A 109 -39.37 9.48 27.20
C GLU A 109 -40.03 10.39 28.25
N GLY A 110 -41.34 10.64 28.10
CA GLY A 110 -42.14 11.46 29.02
C GLY A 110 -43.08 12.45 28.33
N ASN A 111 -43.46 13.51 29.06
CA ASN A 111 -44.43 14.50 28.59
C ASN A 111 -43.73 15.67 27.87
N LEU A 112 -43.47 15.50 26.57
CA LEU A 112 -42.78 16.48 25.74
C LEU A 112 -43.71 17.66 25.40
N ASN A 113 -43.32 18.87 25.76
CA ASN A 113 -43.95 20.09 25.26
C ASN A 113 -43.35 20.46 23.89
N ILE A 114 -43.94 19.94 22.82
CA ILE A 114 -43.45 20.14 21.44
C ILE A 114 -43.36 21.63 21.08
N LYS A 115 -44.32 22.46 21.50
CA LYS A 115 -44.28 23.91 21.23
C LYS A 115 -43.12 24.61 21.94
N ALA A 116 -42.84 24.22 23.18
CA ALA A 116 -41.68 24.74 23.92
C ALA A 116 -40.36 24.31 23.26
N LEU A 117 -40.30 23.08 22.73
CA LEU A 117 -39.14 22.58 21.99
C LEU A 117 -38.91 23.37 20.69
N GLU A 118 -39.95 23.52 19.86
CA GLU A 118 -39.89 24.29 18.62
C GLU A 118 -39.47 25.74 18.88
N GLN A 119 -40.07 26.38 19.90
CA GLN A 119 -39.69 27.74 20.28
C GLN A 119 -38.24 27.81 20.79
N ALA A 120 -37.81 26.87 21.63
CA ALA A 120 -36.43 26.83 22.15
C ALA A 120 -35.39 26.73 21.04
N ILE A 121 -35.63 25.87 20.04
CA ILE A 121 -34.76 25.74 18.87
C ILE A 121 -34.77 27.05 18.05
N GLY A 122 -35.94 27.65 17.86
CA GLY A 122 -36.09 28.93 17.18
C GLY A 122 -35.27 30.05 17.84
N GLU A 123 -35.26 30.14 19.17
CA GLU A 123 -34.48 31.13 19.92
C GLU A 123 -32.96 30.94 19.71
N ILE A 124 -32.46 29.70 19.68
CA ILE A 124 -31.04 29.40 19.42
C ILE A 124 -30.65 29.85 18.00
N VAL A 125 -31.51 29.56 17.01
CA VAL A 125 -31.31 29.97 15.63
C VAL A 125 -31.28 31.50 15.48
N GLN A 126 -32.09 32.24 16.26
CA GLN A 126 -31.99 33.71 16.27
C GLN A 126 -30.71 34.20 16.95
N ARG A 127 -30.33 33.56 18.06
CA ARG A 127 -29.20 33.94 18.90
C ARG A 127 -27.84 33.79 18.20
N HIS A 128 -27.65 32.72 17.42
CA HIS A 128 -26.40 32.46 16.69
C HIS A 128 -26.57 32.74 15.20
N GLU A 129 -25.90 33.78 14.70
CA GLU A 129 -25.97 34.21 13.30
C GLU A 129 -25.65 33.08 12.31
N VAL A 130 -24.71 32.21 12.65
CA VAL A 130 -24.25 31.13 11.76
C VAL A 130 -25.36 30.14 11.38
N LEU A 131 -26.34 29.91 12.27
CA LEU A 131 -27.46 28.99 12.01
C LEU A 131 -28.51 29.56 11.04
N ARG A 132 -28.44 30.86 10.77
CA ARG A 132 -29.29 31.60 9.82
C ARG A 132 -28.46 32.24 8.70
N THR A 133 -27.31 31.64 8.41
CA THR A 133 -26.40 32.07 7.35
C THR A 133 -26.52 31.15 6.14
N ARG A 134 -26.65 31.75 4.96
CA ARG A 134 -26.51 31.10 3.65
C ARG A 134 -25.18 31.46 3.00
N PHE A 135 -24.69 30.62 2.11
CA PHE A 135 -23.39 30.76 1.44
C PHE A 135 -23.59 30.97 -0.06
N GLU A 136 -23.46 32.22 -0.51
CA GLU A 136 -23.67 32.62 -1.90
C GLU A 136 -22.34 32.90 -2.61
N ILE A 137 -22.30 32.83 -3.94
CA ILE A 137 -21.16 33.31 -4.73
C ILE A 137 -21.44 34.76 -5.15
N LYS A 138 -20.54 35.69 -4.80
CA LYS A 138 -20.55 37.08 -5.29
C LYS A 138 -19.17 37.47 -5.80
N ASN A 139 -19.09 38.02 -7.00
CA ASN A 139 -17.83 38.38 -7.67
C ASN A 139 -16.82 37.22 -7.68
N ASN A 140 -17.29 36.01 -8.01
CA ASN A 140 -16.50 34.77 -8.05
C ASN A 140 -15.84 34.37 -6.72
N LYS A 141 -16.38 34.81 -5.58
CA LYS A 141 -15.94 34.40 -4.25
C LYS A 141 -17.14 33.99 -3.38
N PRO A 142 -17.01 32.95 -2.54
CA PRO A 142 -18.06 32.61 -1.59
C PRO A 142 -18.16 33.69 -0.51
N VAL A 143 -19.39 34.05 -0.13
CA VAL A 143 -19.68 35.03 0.91
C VAL A 143 -20.78 34.52 1.84
N GLN A 144 -20.72 34.95 3.11
CA GLN A 144 -21.75 34.70 4.11
C GLN A 144 -22.89 35.72 3.95
N VAL A 145 -24.13 35.24 3.87
CA VAL A 145 -25.36 36.05 3.85
C VAL A 145 -26.19 35.68 5.05
N ILE A 146 -26.25 36.59 6.02
CA ILE A 146 -26.94 36.37 7.30
C ILE A 146 -28.36 36.89 7.16
N ASP A 147 -29.34 36.00 7.18
CA ASP A 147 -30.75 36.39 7.12
C ASP A 147 -31.18 36.98 8.47
N PRO A 148 -31.86 38.14 8.52
CA PRO A 148 -32.18 38.84 9.78
C PRO A 148 -33.08 38.01 10.70
N LYS A 149 -33.89 37.13 10.10
CA LYS A 149 -34.74 36.17 10.79
C LYS A 149 -35.09 35.03 9.85
N ILE A 150 -34.98 33.81 10.35
CA ILE A 150 -35.55 32.62 9.69
C ILE A 150 -36.55 31.93 10.63
N THR A 151 -37.54 31.25 10.04
CA THR A 151 -38.45 30.37 10.79
C THR A 151 -38.02 28.94 10.51
N LEU A 152 -37.46 28.26 11.52
CA LEU A 152 -37.13 26.85 11.41
C LEU A 152 -38.40 26.02 11.69
N ALA A 153 -38.76 25.15 10.76
CA ALA A 153 -39.84 24.19 11.00
C ALA A 153 -39.35 23.03 11.87
N LEU A 154 -40.20 22.53 12.78
CA LEU A 154 -40.02 21.24 13.45
C LEU A 154 -41.05 20.24 12.92
N PRO A 155 -40.77 19.50 11.82
CA PRO A 155 -41.66 18.47 11.33
C PRO A 155 -41.88 17.39 12.40
N VAL A 156 -43.16 17.05 12.64
CA VAL A 156 -43.56 15.99 13.54
C VAL A 156 -44.16 14.86 12.72
N VAL A 157 -43.50 13.70 12.71
CA VAL A 157 -43.93 12.51 11.97
C VAL A 157 -44.50 11.48 12.94
N ASP A 158 -45.73 11.04 12.69
CA ASP A 158 -46.40 10.05 13.53
C ASP A 158 -46.08 8.62 13.10
N LEU A 159 -45.38 7.86 13.94
CA LEU A 159 -45.02 6.46 13.73
C LEU A 159 -45.77 5.49 14.67
N LYS A 160 -46.76 5.95 15.44
CA LYS A 160 -47.45 5.13 16.46
C LYS A 160 -48.13 3.87 15.91
N ASN A 161 -48.46 3.86 14.62
CA ASN A 161 -49.15 2.76 13.94
C ASN A 161 -48.23 1.95 13.01
N VAL A 162 -46.92 2.21 13.04
CA VAL A 162 -45.92 1.47 12.24
C VAL A 162 -45.50 0.20 12.96
N VAL A 163 -45.26 -0.87 12.20
CA VAL A 163 -44.67 -2.11 12.73
C VAL A 163 -43.19 -1.85 12.98
N ASP A 164 -42.74 -2.06 14.22
CA ASP A 164 -41.40 -1.71 14.70
C ASP A 164 -41.00 -0.24 14.43
N PRO A 165 -41.62 0.72 15.15
CA PRO A 165 -41.39 2.14 14.91
C PRO A 165 -39.94 2.56 15.19
N TRP A 166 -39.20 1.84 16.04
CA TRP A 166 -37.80 2.18 16.33
C TRP A 166 -36.86 1.83 15.18
N GLN A 167 -37.04 0.66 14.55
CA GLN A 167 -36.33 0.33 13.31
C GLN A 167 -36.60 1.39 12.22
N GLN A 168 -37.86 1.81 12.09
CA GLN A 168 -38.21 2.84 11.11
C GLN A 168 -37.57 4.21 11.42
N VAL A 169 -37.45 4.58 12.70
CA VAL A 169 -36.74 5.80 13.11
C VAL A 169 -35.28 5.75 12.72
N GLU A 170 -34.59 4.62 12.93
CA GLU A 170 -33.17 4.46 12.56
C GLU A 170 -32.95 4.69 11.06
N GLU A 171 -33.75 4.04 10.21
CA GLU A 171 -33.70 4.20 8.74
C GLU A 171 -33.97 5.66 8.32
N LEU A 172 -34.98 6.30 8.91
CA LEU A 172 -35.35 7.68 8.61
C LEU A 172 -34.31 8.68 9.11
N ALA A 173 -33.69 8.42 10.26
CA ALA A 173 -32.65 9.28 10.83
C ALA A 173 -31.40 9.27 9.94
N ILE A 174 -30.96 8.10 9.50
CA ILE A 174 -29.84 7.95 8.55
C ILE A 174 -30.17 8.68 7.24
N LYS A 175 -31.35 8.42 6.67
CA LYS A 175 -31.78 9.05 5.42
C LYS A 175 -31.79 10.57 5.52
N GLU A 176 -32.31 11.13 6.61
CA GLU A 176 -32.35 12.58 6.80
C GLU A 176 -30.96 13.17 7.01
N ALA A 177 -30.09 12.50 7.77
CA ALA A 177 -28.73 12.97 8.00
C ALA A 177 -27.83 12.90 6.75
N CYS A 178 -28.07 11.93 5.86
CA CYS A 178 -27.37 11.80 4.57
C CYS A 178 -27.91 12.71 3.46
N LYS A 179 -29.11 13.30 3.62
CA LYS A 179 -29.66 14.20 2.62
C LYS A 179 -28.76 15.44 2.49
N ALA A 180 -28.39 15.81 1.27
CA ALA A 180 -27.54 16.96 0.99
C ALA A 180 -28.20 18.28 1.45
N PHE A 181 -27.38 19.21 1.94
CA PHE A 181 -27.79 20.59 2.20
C PHE A 181 -27.58 21.43 0.95
N ASP A 182 -28.52 22.29 0.57
CA ASP A 182 -28.23 23.35 -0.38
C ASP A 182 -27.72 24.57 0.40
N LEU A 183 -26.39 24.76 0.46
CA LEU A 183 -25.80 25.83 1.24
C LEU A 183 -26.16 27.25 0.75
N ALA A 184 -26.66 27.40 -0.48
CA ALA A 184 -27.04 28.70 -1.03
C ALA A 184 -28.48 29.08 -0.66
N ASN A 185 -29.37 28.10 -0.53
CA ASN A 185 -30.82 28.33 -0.39
C ASN A 185 -31.44 27.79 0.91
N ASP A 186 -30.89 26.71 1.49
CA ASP A 186 -31.46 26.03 2.65
C ASP A 186 -30.82 26.47 3.98
N SER A 187 -31.49 26.11 5.08
CA SER A 187 -30.94 26.22 6.43
C SER A 187 -29.82 25.19 6.64
N VAL A 188 -28.73 25.63 7.26
CA VAL A 188 -27.61 24.76 7.69
C VAL A 188 -27.94 23.85 8.87
N LEU A 189 -29.14 23.97 9.43
CA LEU A 189 -29.71 23.13 10.49
C LEU A 189 -31.03 22.52 10.02
N ARG A 190 -31.17 21.20 10.20
CA ARG A 190 -32.42 20.46 10.07
C ARG A 190 -32.72 19.71 11.37
N VAL A 191 -33.99 19.69 11.75
CA VAL A 191 -34.47 19.02 12.97
C VAL A 191 -35.70 18.20 12.62
N MET A 192 -35.77 16.96 13.11
CA MET A 192 -36.92 16.06 12.91
C MET A 192 -37.37 15.47 14.23
N LEU A 193 -38.69 15.45 14.45
CA LEU A 193 -39.30 14.77 15.59
C LEU A 193 -40.20 13.64 15.10
N TRP A 194 -39.95 12.42 15.56
CA TRP A 194 -40.85 11.28 15.36
C TRP A 194 -41.58 10.94 16.65
N THR A 195 -42.90 10.76 16.59
CA THR A 195 -43.69 10.24 17.70
C THR A 195 -43.79 8.73 17.58
N VAL A 196 -43.07 8.00 18.43
CA VAL A 196 -42.99 6.53 18.41
C VAL A 196 -44.14 5.92 19.20
N SER A 197 -44.46 6.48 20.36
CA SER A 197 -45.62 6.10 21.18
C SER A 197 -46.25 7.34 21.84
N GLN A 198 -47.23 7.17 22.74
CA GLN A 198 -47.93 8.29 23.39
C GLN A 198 -46.98 9.23 24.16
N ASN A 199 -45.91 8.69 24.78
CA ASN A 199 -44.95 9.45 25.59
C ASN A 199 -43.50 9.12 25.20
N ASP A 200 -43.27 8.74 23.95
CA ASP A 200 -41.95 8.29 23.49
C ASP A 200 -41.68 8.87 22.11
N TYR A 201 -40.56 9.58 22.00
CA TYR A 201 -40.22 10.38 20.84
C TYR A 201 -38.76 10.17 20.46
N ALA A 202 -38.45 10.32 19.18
CA ALA A 202 -37.08 10.42 18.68
C ALA A 202 -36.87 11.82 18.08
N LEU A 203 -35.80 12.49 18.48
CA LEU A 203 -35.44 13.83 18.03
C LEU A 203 -34.06 13.78 17.37
N LEU A 204 -33.99 14.13 16.08
CA LEU A 204 -32.76 14.23 15.31
C LEU A 204 -32.39 15.70 15.10
N PHE A 205 -31.10 16.00 15.28
CA PHE A 205 -30.46 17.21 14.79
C PHE A 205 -29.45 16.85 13.70
N ALA A 206 -29.50 17.53 12.57
CA ALA A 206 -28.52 17.45 11.49
C ALA A 206 -28.03 18.85 11.16
N ILE A 207 -26.74 19.12 11.35
CA ILE A 207 -26.11 20.42 11.13
C ILE A 207 -24.97 20.26 10.13
N HIS A 208 -24.92 21.07 9.08
CA HIS A 208 -23.78 21.05 8.16
C HIS A 208 -22.51 21.54 8.89
N HIS A 209 -21.39 20.83 8.72
CA HIS A 209 -20.13 21.09 9.44
C HIS A 209 -19.54 22.48 9.12
N ILE A 210 -19.98 23.14 8.05
CA ILE A 210 -19.65 24.56 7.77
C ILE A 210 -20.12 25.53 8.86
N ALA A 211 -21.17 25.16 9.62
CA ALA A 211 -21.82 26.01 10.61
C ALA A 211 -21.55 25.60 12.06
N ALA A 212 -21.01 24.40 12.29
CA ALA A 212 -20.80 23.85 13.62
C ALA A 212 -19.62 22.87 13.65
N ASP A 213 -19.12 22.59 14.84
CA ASP A 213 -18.11 21.58 15.15
C ASP A 213 -18.56 20.72 16.37
N GLY A 214 -17.73 19.74 16.75
CA GLY A 214 -18.05 18.88 17.90
C GLY A 214 -18.23 19.65 19.22
N TRP A 215 -17.54 20.77 19.41
CA TRP A 215 -17.73 21.64 20.58
C TRP A 215 -19.08 22.36 20.53
N SER A 216 -19.52 22.78 19.35
CA SER A 216 -20.80 23.44 19.11
C SER A 216 -21.99 22.56 19.51
N LYS A 217 -21.91 21.22 19.37
CA LYS A 217 -22.93 20.28 19.91
C LYS A 217 -23.16 20.53 21.40
N GLY A 218 -22.09 20.72 22.17
CA GLY A 218 -22.17 20.99 23.60
C GLY A 218 -22.87 22.31 23.91
N VAL A 219 -22.48 23.38 23.23
CA VAL A 219 -23.12 24.72 23.36
C VAL A 219 -24.62 24.62 23.04
N PHE A 220 -24.96 23.96 21.93
CA PHE A 220 -26.34 23.77 21.49
C PHE A 220 -27.19 23.05 22.55
N ILE A 221 -26.70 21.93 23.11
CA ILE A 221 -27.42 21.15 24.13
C ILE A 221 -27.67 21.98 25.42
N ASN A 222 -26.67 22.76 25.84
CA ASN A 222 -26.78 23.60 27.03
C ASN A 222 -27.81 24.71 26.85
N GLU A 223 -27.77 25.42 25.72
CA GLU A 223 -28.74 26.47 25.42
C GLU A 223 -30.15 25.88 25.21
N LEU A 224 -30.28 24.76 24.52
CA LEU A 224 -31.57 24.08 24.32
C LEU A 224 -32.21 23.67 25.65
N SER A 225 -31.41 23.14 26.58
CA SER A 225 -31.89 22.79 27.92
C SER A 225 -32.34 24.03 28.70
N ALA A 226 -31.62 25.14 28.59
CA ALA A 226 -31.98 26.40 29.26
C ALA A 226 -33.27 27.02 28.69
N TYR A 227 -33.37 27.12 27.35
CA TYR A 227 -34.54 27.66 26.67
C TYR A 227 -35.78 26.79 26.92
N TYR A 228 -35.69 25.47 26.71
CA TYR A 228 -36.82 24.56 26.90
C TYR A 228 -37.35 24.62 28.34
N ARG A 229 -36.47 24.59 29.35
CA ARG A 229 -36.88 24.63 30.76
C ARG A 229 -37.67 25.88 31.11
N ALA A 230 -37.20 27.05 30.67
CA ALA A 230 -37.87 28.31 30.96
C ALA A 230 -39.21 28.41 30.21
N ILE A 231 -39.22 28.13 28.90
CA ILE A 231 -40.42 28.21 28.07
C ILE A 231 -41.48 27.20 28.55
N ALA A 232 -41.09 25.98 28.92
CA ALA A 232 -42.01 24.97 29.44
C ALA A 232 -42.64 25.36 30.79
N LYS A 233 -42.01 26.27 31.55
CA LYS A 233 -42.53 26.82 32.82
C LYS A 233 -43.25 28.15 32.66
N GLY A 234 -43.17 28.78 31.47
CA GLY A 234 -43.69 30.13 31.23
C GLY A 234 -42.78 31.24 31.75
N ASP A 235 -41.51 30.95 32.03
CA ASP A 235 -40.49 31.90 32.49
C ASP A 235 -39.73 32.53 31.31
N SER A 236 -39.13 33.70 31.52
CA SER A 236 -38.20 34.32 30.56
C SER A 236 -36.78 33.78 30.72
N VAL A 237 -36.11 33.50 29.60
CA VAL A 237 -34.72 33.04 29.59
C VAL A 237 -33.75 34.20 29.78
N VAL A 238 -32.74 34.01 30.63
CA VAL A 238 -31.62 34.95 30.79
C VAL A 238 -30.32 34.20 30.52
N LEU A 239 -29.85 34.26 29.27
CA LEU A 239 -28.50 33.84 28.90
C LEU A 239 -27.59 35.08 28.78
N PRO A 240 -26.29 34.99 29.10
CA PRO A 240 -25.35 36.07 28.83
C PRO A 240 -25.38 36.50 27.36
N GLU A 241 -25.21 37.78 27.08
CA GLU A 241 -25.08 38.26 25.71
C GLU A 241 -23.80 37.68 25.07
N LEU A 242 -23.88 37.32 23.78
CA LEU A 242 -22.72 36.84 23.04
C LEU A 242 -21.83 38.05 22.71
N PRO A 243 -20.55 38.07 23.14
CA PRO A 243 -19.70 39.24 22.95
C PRO A 243 -19.37 39.49 21.48
N VAL A 244 -19.37 38.45 20.64
CA VAL A 244 -19.14 38.48 19.18
C VAL A 244 -19.98 37.38 18.52
N GLN A 245 -20.06 37.38 17.18
CA GLN A 245 -20.68 36.33 16.37
C GLN A 245 -19.64 35.68 15.45
N TYR A 246 -19.99 34.55 14.82
CA TYR A 246 -19.05 33.83 13.96
C TYR A 246 -18.55 34.66 12.76
N ALA A 247 -19.37 35.55 12.22
CA ALA A 247 -18.96 36.46 11.15
C ALA A 247 -17.86 37.45 11.61
N ASP A 248 -17.88 37.88 12.88
CA ASP A 248 -16.82 38.71 13.46
C ASP A 248 -15.51 37.94 13.57
N TYR A 249 -15.58 36.66 13.98
CA TYR A 249 -14.43 35.76 13.97
C TYR A 249 -13.87 35.59 12.56
N SER A 250 -14.71 35.37 11.55
CA SER A 250 -14.28 35.20 10.16
C SER A 250 -13.54 36.43 9.62
N LEU A 251 -14.09 37.63 9.85
CA LEU A 251 -13.45 38.90 9.49
C LEU A 251 -12.12 39.09 10.21
N TRP A 252 -12.12 38.88 11.53
CA TRP A 252 -10.90 38.94 12.34
C TRP A 252 -9.84 37.98 11.80
N GLN A 253 -10.22 36.74 11.50
CA GLN A 253 -9.32 35.72 10.94
C GLN A 253 -8.70 36.21 9.62
N ARG A 254 -9.52 36.70 8.68
CA ARG A 254 -9.05 37.17 7.36
C ARG A 254 -8.15 38.40 7.45
N HIS A 255 -8.37 39.29 8.43
CA HIS A 255 -7.54 40.48 8.62
C HIS A 255 -6.27 40.21 9.43
N HIS A 256 -6.31 39.32 10.42
CA HIS A 256 -5.15 39.01 11.26
C HIS A 256 -4.17 38.03 10.64
N LEU A 257 -4.60 37.21 9.68
CA LEU A 257 -3.77 36.21 9.02
C LEU A 257 -2.75 36.80 8.01
N THR A 258 -2.47 38.11 8.05
CA THR A 258 -1.40 38.77 7.26
C THR A 258 -0.24 39.29 8.13
N ASN A 259 -0.17 38.90 9.41
CA ASN A 259 0.81 39.42 10.37
C ASN A 259 2.05 38.50 10.53
N GLN A 260 3.14 39.06 11.07
CA GLN A 260 4.42 38.38 11.33
C GLN A 260 4.30 37.06 12.12
N THR A 261 3.33 36.96 13.03
CA THR A 261 3.06 35.72 13.80
C THR A 261 2.70 34.55 12.88
N LEU A 262 1.96 34.80 11.79
CA LEU A 262 1.57 33.74 10.87
C LEU A 262 2.72 33.35 9.94
N GLU A 263 3.54 34.31 9.48
CA GLU A 263 4.77 33.98 8.73
C GLU A 263 5.68 33.06 9.54
N HIS A 264 5.78 33.28 10.85
CA HIS A 264 6.50 32.40 11.77
C HIS A 264 5.87 31.00 11.84
N GLN A 265 4.55 30.90 12.09
CA GLN A 265 3.86 29.61 12.15
C GLN A 265 3.93 28.86 10.81
N LEU A 266 3.76 29.56 9.68
CA LEU A 266 3.89 29.00 8.34
C LEU A 266 5.32 28.50 8.07
N SER A 267 6.34 29.27 8.47
CA SER A 267 7.74 28.86 8.33
C SER A 267 8.02 27.60 9.15
N TYR A 268 7.49 27.52 10.38
CA TYR A 268 7.56 26.32 11.20
C TYR A 268 6.95 25.11 10.47
N TRP A 269 5.72 25.23 9.95
CA TRP A 269 5.05 24.12 9.28
C TRP A 269 5.74 23.71 7.98
N LYS A 270 6.22 24.67 7.17
CA LYS A 270 7.03 24.39 5.97
C LYS A 270 8.30 23.63 6.34
N GLN A 271 8.98 24.02 7.41
CA GLN A 271 10.17 23.31 7.89
C GLN A 271 9.83 21.91 8.42
N GLN A 272 8.78 21.78 9.23
CA GLN A 272 8.38 20.51 9.84
C GLN A 272 7.96 19.47 8.81
N LEU A 273 7.27 19.90 7.75
CA LEU A 273 6.76 19.03 6.69
C LEU A 273 7.69 18.91 5.48
N ALA A 274 8.86 19.56 5.50
CA ALA A 274 9.82 19.52 4.42
C ALA A 274 10.28 18.08 4.12
N GLY A 275 10.01 17.60 2.91
CA GLY A 275 10.37 16.25 2.49
C GLY A 275 9.55 15.13 3.14
N ALA A 276 8.41 15.45 3.77
CA ALA A 276 7.48 14.44 4.26
C ALA A 276 6.96 13.59 3.10
N SER A 277 6.74 12.30 3.33
CA SER A 277 5.99 11.47 2.38
C SER A 277 4.60 12.09 2.17
N PRO A 278 4.18 12.35 0.93
CA PRO A 278 2.88 12.98 0.68
C PRO A 278 1.70 12.03 1.01
N VAL A 279 1.97 10.72 1.06
CA VAL A 279 0.96 9.67 1.25
C VAL A 279 1.47 8.59 2.21
N LEU A 280 0.59 8.20 3.13
CA LEU A 280 0.67 6.97 3.92
C LEU A 280 0.05 5.81 3.14
N GLU A 281 0.86 4.81 2.79
CA GLU A 281 0.45 3.63 2.03
C GLU A 281 0.09 2.49 2.97
N LEU A 282 -1.18 2.40 3.35
CA LEU A 282 -1.68 1.26 4.11
C LEU A 282 -2.01 0.08 3.19
N PRO A 283 -1.85 -1.18 3.66
CA PRO A 283 -2.30 -2.34 2.91
C PRO A 283 -3.84 -2.39 2.93
N THR A 284 -4.45 -2.20 1.76
CA THR A 284 -5.91 -2.23 1.57
C THR A 284 -6.36 -3.62 1.11
N ASP A 285 -7.59 -3.99 1.46
CA ASP A 285 -8.22 -5.22 0.98
C ASP A 285 -8.73 -5.04 -0.46
N HIS A 286 -9.19 -3.83 -0.79
CA HIS A 286 -9.73 -3.44 -2.08
C HIS A 286 -8.85 -2.41 -2.79
N PRO A 287 -8.88 -2.34 -4.13
CA PRO A 287 -8.20 -1.28 -4.87
C PRO A 287 -8.86 0.07 -4.57
N ARG A 288 -8.04 1.11 -4.38
CA ARG A 288 -8.56 2.46 -4.14
C ARG A 288 -9.37 2.96 -5.34
N PRO A 289 -10.59 3.48 -5.14
CA PRO A 289 -11.37 4.08 -6.22
C PRO A 289 -10.73 5.38 -6.71
N VAL A 290 -10.97 5.75 -7.97
CA VAL A 290 -10.44 6.99 -8.57
C VAL A 290 -11.01 8.25 -7.91
N ILE A 291 -12.21 8.14 -7.32
CA ILE A 291 -12.90 9.22 -6.61
C ILE A 291 -13.33 8.66 -5.25
N GLN A 292 -13.05 9.40 -4.18
CA GLN A 292 -13.44 9.04 -2.83
C GLN A 292 -14.97 9.10 -2.68
N THR A 293 -15.60 8.01 -2.22
CA THR A 293 -17.06 7.95 -2.05
C THR A 293 -17.55 8.29 -0.65
N PHE A 294 -16.62 8.48 0.29
CA PHE A 294 -16.85 8.71 1.72
C PHE A 294 -17.60 7.59 2.45
N ARG A 295 -17.84 6.43 1.81
CA ARG A 295 -18.46 5.28 2.48
C ARG A 295 -17.58 4.76 3.59
N GLY A 296 -18.18 4.68 4.78
CA GLY A 296 -17.51 4.26 6.00
C GLY A 296 -18.02 2.93 6.53
N GLY A 297 -17.17 2.24 7.28
CA GLY A 297 -17.56 1.22 8.25
C GLY A 297 -17.02 1.58 9.63
N ILE A 298 -17.50 0.89 10.66
CA ILE A 298 -17.20 1.21 12.07
C ILE A 298 -16.73 -0.05 12.78
N GLU A 299 -15.58 0.03 13.45
CA GLU A 299 -15.07 -0.99 14.36
C GLU A 299 -14.94 -0.41 15.78
N ARG A 300 -15.61 -1.04 16.74
CA ARG A 300 -15.60 -0.63 18.15
C ARG A 300 -14.68 -1.54 18.95
N PHE A 301 -13.84 -0.96 19.80
CA PHE A 301 -12.93 -1.70 20.66
C PHE A 301 -12.76 -1.00 22.01
N GLN A 302 -12.24 -1.72 23.01
CA GLN A 302 -12.12 -1.21 24.37
C GLN A 302 -10.73 -1.48 24.96
N ILE A 303 -10.15 -0.50 25.64
CA ILE A 303 -8.96 -0.70 26.47
C ILE A 303 -9.45 -0.78 27.92
N ASP A 304 -9.19 -1.91 28.57
CA ASP A 304 -9.65 -2.12 29.94
C ASP A 304 -9.05 -1.10 30.94
N GLY A 305 -9.71 -0.95 32.09
CA GLY A 305 -9.28 0.00 33.11
C GLY A 305 -7.88 -0.28 33.67
N LYS A 306 -7.40 -1.53 33.66
CA LYS A 306 -6.06 -1.88 34.16
C LYS A 306 -4.98 -1.35 33.21
N LEU A 307 -5.11 -1.64 31.92
CA LEU A 307 -4.19 -1.15 30.89
C LEU A 307 -4.26 0.38 30.78
N THR A 308 -5.45 0.96 30.87
CA THR A 308 -5.64 2.42 30.90
C THR A 308 -4.85 3.08 32.03
N GLN A 309 -4.94 2.53 33.26
CA GLN A 309 -4.17 3.04 34.40
C GLN A 309 -2.65 2.88 34.21
N GLN A 310 -2.19 1.81 33.56
CA GLN A 310 -0.78 1.60 33.25
C GLN A 310 -0.28 2.63 32.22
N LEU A 311 -1.07 2.90 31.17
CA LEU A 311 -0.77 3.93 30.17
C LEU A 311 -0.74 5.33 30.78
N GLN A 312 -1.68 5.65 31.69
CA GLN A 312 -1.68 6.91 32.44
C GLN A 312 -0.43 7.05 33.30
N LYS A 313 0.00 5.98 34.00
CA LYS A 313 1.25 5.98 34.77
C LYS A 313 2.48 6.18 33.90
N LEU A 314 2.54 5.54 32.74
CA LEU A 314 3.63 5.73 31.76
C LEU A 314 3.68 7.18 31.27
N SER A 315 2.52 7.76 30.97
CA SER A 315 2.39 9.16 30.55
C SER A 315 2.89 10.12 31.63
N GLN A 316 2.46 9.90 32.88
CA GLN A 316 2.91 10.70 34.03
C GLN A 316 4.42 10.58 34.26
N GLY A 317 4.99 9.38 34.13
CA GLY A 317 6.42 9.13 34.33
C GLY A 317 7.32 9.81 33.30
N SER A 318 6.82 10.00 32.07
CA SER A 318 7.53 10.70 30.98
C SER A 318 7.15 12.19 30.86
N GLY A 319 6.22 12.66 31.70
CA GLY A 319 5.68 14.01 31.61
C GLY A 319 4.95 14.30 30.30
N SER A 320 4.33 13.27 29.69
CA SER A 320 3.47 13.35 28.51
C SER A 320 1.99 13.21 28.91
N THR A 321 1.08 13.46 27.97
CA THR A 321 -0.36 13.24 28.18
C THR A 321 -0.76 11.82 27.73
N LEU A 322 -1.91 11.34 28.18
CA LEU A 322 -2.46 10.07 27.71
C LEU A 322 -2.64 10.05 26.17
N PHE A 323 -3.08 11.18 25.60
CA PHE A 323 -3.16 11.37 24.15
C PHE A 323 -1.81 11.13 23.47
N MET A 324 -0.72 11.74 23.96
CA MET A 324 0.63 11.57 23.38
C MET A 324 1.09 10.11 23.44
N THR A 325 0.81 9.40 24.54
CA THR A 325 1.17 7.98 24.69
C THR A 325 0.39 7.09 23.73
N LEU A 326 -0.92 7.31 23.57
CA LEU A 326 -1.74 6.56 22.63
C LEU A 326 -1.35 6.87 21.17
N LEU A 327 -1.09 8.15 20.86
CA LEU A 327 -0.61 8.58 19.54
C LEU A 327 0.74 7.94 19.21
N ALA A 328 1.69 7.89 20.16
CA ALA A 328 2.96 7.20 19.95
C ALA A 328 2.77 5.72 19.62
N GLY A 329 1.85 5.02 20.31
CA GLY A 329 1.50 3.64 19.97
C GLY A 329 0.87 3.51 18.59
N PHE A 330 -0.01 4.45 18.21
CA PHE A 330 -0.68 4.47 16.90
C PHE A 330 0.32 4.73 15.76
N VAL A 331 1.28 5.63 15.96
CA VAL A 331 2.37 5.88 15.01
C VAL A 331 3.21 4.61 14.79
N VAL A 332 3.53 3.87 15.85
CA VAL A 332 4.21 2.57 15.71
C VAL A 332 3.35 1.58 14.90
N LEU A 333 2.05 1.49 15.20
CA LEU A 333 1.13 0.62 14.46
C LEU A 333 1.11 0.97 12.96
N MET A 334 0.93 2.25 12.61
CA MET A 334 0.89 2.73 11.22
C MET A 334 2.22 2.47 10.51
N SER A 335 3.36 2.65 11.18
CA SER A 335 4.68 2.32 10.64
C SER A 335 4.81 0.84 10.31
N ARG A 336 4.37 -0.04 11.22
CA ARG A 336 4.48 -1.50 11.03
C ARG A 336 3.54 -2.03 9.94
N TYR A 337 2.39 -1.41 9.75
CA TYR A 337 1.42 -1.79 8.71
C TYR A 337 1.81 -1.28 7.32
N SER A 338 2.25 -0.02 7.21
CA SER A 338 2.66 0.58 5.94
C SER A 338 4.07 0.15 5.50
N GLY A 339 4.92 -0.22 6.46
CA GLY A 339 6.36 -0.36 6.23
C GLY A 339 7.09 0.98 6.05
N GLN A 340 6.39 2.11 6.19
CA GLN A 340 6.97 3.45 6.13
C GLN A 340 7.49 3.89 7.50
N ARG A 341 8.60 4.64 7.51
CA ARG A 341 9.21 5.18 8.74
C ARG A 341 9.00 6.67 8.93
N ASP A 342 8.64 7.40 7.87
CA ASP A 342 8.26 8.81 7.93
C ASP A 342 6.76 8.89 7.65
N LEU A 343 6.00 9.38 8.63
CA LEU A 343 4.55 9.29 8.66
C LEU A 343 3.96 10.64 9.06
N VAL A 344 2.81 10.98 8.47
CA VAL A 344 2.01 12.13 8.89
C VAL A 344 0.66 11.63 9.40
N VAL A 345 0.33 11.97 10.65
CA VAL A 345 -0.94 11.64 11.29
C VAL A 345 -1.70 12.94 11.56
N GLY A 346 -2.96 12.99 11.14
CA GLY A 346 -3.82 14.11 11.44
C GLY A 346 -4.37 14.04 12.86
N SER A 347 -4.47 15.19 13.52
CA SER A 347 -5.16 15.28 14.81
C SER A 347 -6.05 16.53 14.85
N PRO A 348 -7.34 16.39 15.22
CA PRO A 348 -8.23 17.52 15.31
C PRO A 348 -8.01 18.27 16.62
N ILE A 349 -8.06 19.60 16.56
CA ILE A 349 -8.03 20.48 17.73
C ILE A 349 -9.24 21.40 17.73
N ALA A 350 -9.79 21.68 18.91
CA ALA A 350 -10.97 22.54 19.03
C ALA A 350 -10.70 23.98 18.54
N ASN A 351 -9.44 24.44 18.63
CA ASN A 351 -9.01 25.79 18.24
C ASN A 351 -9.83 26.93 18.90
N ARG A 352 -10.31 26.69 20.12
CA ARG A 352 -11.06 27.66 20.95
C ARG A 352 -10.17 28.18 22.07
N ASN A 353 -9.08 28.85 21.70
CA ASN A 353 -8.07 29.39 22.62
C ASN A 353 -8.43 30.78 23.18
N ARG A 354 -9.66 31.27 22.93
CA ARG A 354 -10.16 32.60 23.28
C ARG A 354 -11.51 32.53 23.96
N GLN A 355 -11.72 33.40 24.95
CA GLN A 355 -12.95 33.43 25.75
C GLN A 355 -14.15 33.91 24.91
N GLU A 356 -13.91 34.80 23.95
CA GLU A 356 -14.91 35.42 23.09
C GLU A 356 -15.64 34.40 22.20
N ILE A 357 -14.97 33.29 21.85
CA ILE A 357 -15.50 32.27 20.92
C ILE A 357 -15.90 30.97 21.62
N GLU A 358 -15.63 30.81 22.93
CA GLU A 358 -15.90 29.57 23.67
C GLU A 358 -17.39 29.22 23.69
N GLY A 359 -18.26 30.23 23.82
CA GLY A 359 -19.71 30.09 23.88
C GLY A 359 -20.44 30.13 22.53
N LEU A 360 -19.72 30.13 21.41
CA LEU A 360 -20.32 30.26 20.07
C LEU A 360 -20.58 28.92 19.40
N ILE A 361 -21.67 28.84 18.65
CA ILE A 361 -21.85 27.84 17.61
C ILE A 361 -21.09 28.31 16.37
N GLY A 362 -20.28 27.44 15.77
CA GLY A 362 -19.46 27.76 14.61
C GLY A 362 -18.42 26.69 14.28
N LEU A 363 -17.82 26.80 13.10
CA LEU A 363 -16.72 25.93 12.67
C LEU A 363 -15.37 26.49 13.16
N PHE A 364 -14.83 25.98 14.27
CA PHE A 364 -13.52 26.40 14.77
C PHE A 364 -12.46 25.31 14.65
N VAL A 365 -12.87 24.03 14.64
CA VAL A 365 -11.95 22.89 14.59
C VAL A 365 -10.88 23.05 13.50
N ASN A 366 -9.62 22.85 13.86
CA ASN A 366 -8.50 22.83 12.93
C ASN A 366 -7.85 21.44 12.94
N THR A 367 -7.12 21.10 11.88
CA THR A 367 -6.40 19.82 11.74
C THR A 367 -4.89 20.05 11.80
N LEU A 368 -4.21 19.37 12.70
CA LEU A 368 -2.75 19.38 12.79
C LEU A 368 -2.16 18.19 12.05
N ALA A 369 -1.24 18.43 11.12
CA ALA A 369 -0.49 17.38 10.41
C ALA A 369 0.79 17.02 11.19
N LEU A 370 0.68 16.07 12.10
CA LEU A 370 1.77 15.68 12.99
C LEU A 370 2.69 14.67 12.27
N ARG A 371 3.90 15.12 11.90
CA ARG A 371 4.92 14.29 11.25
C ARG A 371 5.84 13.61 12.26
N PHE A 372 6.12 12.33 12.06
CA PHE A 372 7.05 11.54 12.87
C PHE A 372 8.02 10.77 11.99
N ASP A 373 9.32 10.87 12.30
CA ASP A 373 10.38 10.09 11.67
C ASP A 373 10.88 8.99 12.63
N LEU A 374 10.70 7.74 12.21
CA LEU A 374 11.10 6.50 12.89
C LEU A 374 12.30 5.84 12.21
N SER A 375 13.00 6.55 11.33
CA SER A 375 14.24 6.07 10.70
C SER A 375 15.34 5.73 11.71
N PRO A 376 15.55 6.50 12.79
CA PRO A 376 16.47 6.12 13.86
C PRO A 376 15.98 4.86 14.60
N GLU A 377 16.87 3.93 14.90
CA GLU A 377 16.55 2.85 15.82
C GLU A 377 16.36 3.42 17.23
N GLN A 378 15.10 3.49 17.66
CA GLN A 378 14.74 4.14 18.91
C GLN A 378 13.85 3.28 19.80
N THR A 379 13.91 3.55 21.10
CA THR A 379 13.02 2.95 22.10
C THR A 379 11.65 3.62 22.06
N PHE A 380 10.64 3.00 22.66
CA PHE A 380 9.33 3.64 22.79
C PHE A 380 9.40 4.95 23.61
N ASN A 381 10.21 5.00 24.67
CA ASN A 381 10.36 6.23 25.46
C ASN A 381 10.95 7.39 24.64
N THR A 382 11.95 7.11 23.80
CA THR A 382 12.52 8.12 22.88
C THR A 382 11.47 8.60 21.87
N LEU A 383 10.68 7.69 21.30
CA LEU A 383 9.56 8.07 20.44
C LEU A 383 8.51 8.90 21.19
N LEU A 384 8.21 8.56 22.45
CA LEU A 384 7.25 9.32 23.26
C LEU A 384 7.74 10.75 23.55
N GLU A 385 9.04 10.94 23.75
CA GLU A 385 9.66 12.26 23.86
C GLU A 385 9.55 13.05 22.54
N GLN A 386 9.82 12.40 21.40
CA GLN A 386 9.61 12.99 20.08
C GLN A 386 8.15 13.40 19.86
N VAL A 387 7.20 12.50 20.17
CA VAL A 387 5.77 12.76 20.03
C VAL A 387 5.32 13.91 20.90
N LYS A 388 5.81 13.97 22.15
CA LYS A 388 5.56 15.09 23.05
C LYS A 388 6.06 16.41 22.46
N GLN A 389 7.31 16.46 21.98
CA GLN A 389 7.90 17.66 21.41
C GLN A 389 7.11 18.14 20.18
N VAL A 390 6.90 17.25 19.20
CA VAL A 390 6.14 17.56 17.97
C VAL A 390 4.73 18.04 18.29
N THR A 391 4.04 17.40 19.24
CA THR A 391 2.67 17.79 19.62
C THR A 391 2.65 19.15 20.32
N GLN A 392 3.63 19.45 21.17
CA GLN A 392 3.74 20.76 21.85
C GLN A 392 4.04 21.88 20.85
N ASP A 393 5.01 21.67 19.97
CA ASP A 393 5.36 22.63 18.92
C ASP A 393 4.18 22.86 17.97
N ALA A 394 3.45 21.80 17.61
CA ALA A 394 2.24 21.91 16.80
C ALA A 394 1.15 22.74 17.51
N TYR A 395 0.98 22.60 18.83
CA TYR A 395 0.03 23.42 19.60
C TYR A 395 0.46 24.88 19.69
N GLU A 396 1.76 25.18 19.73
CA GLU A 396 2.25 26.56 19.70
C GLU A 396 2.03 27.24 18.34
N ASN A 397 1.88 26.44 17.27
CA ASN A 397 1.67 26.91 15.89
C ASN A 397 0.28 26.53 15.33
N GLN A 398 -0.70 26.35 16.22
CA GLN A 398 -2.00 25.76 15.87
C GLN A 398 -2.99 26.70 15.18
N ASP A 399 -2.71 28.01 15.16
CA ASP A 399 -3.61 29.02 14.62
C ASP A 399 -3.59 29.05 13.08
N LEU A 400 -2.54 28.52 12.44
CA LEU A 400 -2.45 28.38 10.99
C LEU A 400 -3.54 27.40 10.50
N PRO A 401 -4.49 27.84 9.66
CA PRO A 401 -5.49 26.95 9.08
C PRO A 401 -4.82 25.87 8.23
N PHE A 402 -5.24 24.62 8.40
CA PHE A 402 -4.73 23.49 7.60
C PHE A 402 -4.90 23.72 6.10
N GLU A 403 -5.96 24.42 5.71
CA GLU A 403 -6.27 24.82 4.34
C GLU A 403 -5.16 25.63 3.71
N MET A 404 -4.72 26.66 4.44
CA MET A 404 -3.65 27.56 4.00
C MET A 404 -2.33 26.80 3.91
N LEU A 405 -2.08 25.88 4.85
CA LEU A 405 -0.88 25.04 4.81
C LEU A 405 -0.81 24.18 3.54
N ILE A 406 -1.92 23.57 3.12
CA ILE A 406 -1.97 22.80 1.87
C ILE A 406 -1.67 23.68 0.65
N GLU A 407 -2.28 24.87 0.59
CA GLU A 407 -2.07 25.81 -0.51
C GLU A 407 -0.60 26.25 -0.62
N GLU A 408 0.01 26.56 0.52
CA GLU A 408 1.40 27.03 0.62
C GLU A 408 2.47 25.95 0.37
N LEU A 409 2.12 24.66 0.54
CA LEU A 409 3.01 23.54 0.27
C LEU A 409 2.97 23.09 -1.21
N HIS A 410 2.06 23.62 -2.02
CA HIS A 410 1.87 23.23 -3.44
C HIS A 410 1.80 21.71 -3.65
N LEU A 411 1.12 21.00 -2.74
CA LEU A 411 0.97 19.54 -2.82
C LEU A 411 0.07 19.14 -3.99
N GLU A 412 0.42 18.04 -4.66
CA GLU A 412 -0.41 17.43 -5.70
C GLU A 412 -1.77 17.04 -5.12
N ARG A 413 -2.85 17.48 -5.77
CA ARG A 413 -4.22 17.17 -5.34
C ARG A 413 -4.73 15.93 -6.05
N SER A 414 -5.47 15.10 -5.31
CA SER A 414 -6.13 13.92 -5.85
C SER A 414 -7.59 13.87 -5.40
N LEU A 415 -8.45 13.27 -6.23
CA LEU A 415 -9.87 13.04 -5.91
C LEU A 415 -10.11 11.79 -5.05
N ASP A 416 -9.11 10.91 -4.94
CA ASP A 416 -9.22 9.63 -4.27
C ASP A 416 -8.81 9.63 -2.79
N ARG A 417 -8.28 10.75 -2.28
CA ARG A 417 -7.77 10.87 -0.90
C ARG A 417 -7.61 12.32 -0.44
N SER A 418 -7.58 12.51 0.88
CA SER A 418 -7.17 13.78 1.49
C SER A 418 -5.65 14.03 1.32
N PRO A 419 -5.23 15.26 0.97
CA PRO A 419 -3.82 15.62 0.89
C PRO A 419 -3.16 15.60 2.28
N LEU A 420 -1.89 15.19 2.33
CA LEU A 420 -1.00 15.19 3.50
C LEU A 420 -1.39 14.25 4.66
N VAL A 421 -2.68 13.98 4.87
CA VAL A 421 -3.22 13.20 5.98
C VAL A 421 -4.20 12.17 5.43
N GLN A 422 -3.92 10.89 5.69
CA GLN A 422 -4.82 9.77 5.35
C GLN A 422 -5.40 9.09 6.59
N VAL A 423 -4.82 9.33 7.77
CA VAL A 423 -5.29 8.77 9.04
C VAL A 423 -5.43 9.85 10.10
N MET A 424 -6.52 9.79 10.86
CA MET A 424 -6.82 10.69 11.96
C MET A 424 -6.73 9.99 13.31
N PHE A 425 -6.21 10.69 14.31
CA PHE A 425 -6.13 10.20 15.68
C PHE A 425 -6.58 11.26 16.69
N ALA A 426 -7.53 10.91 17.56
CA ALA A 426 -8.07 11.83 18.56
C ALA A 426 -8.41 11.14 19.89
N LEU A 427 -8.18 11.86 20.99
CA LEU A 427 -8.74 11.56 22.31
C LEU A 427 -9.76 12.65 22.66
N GLN A 428 -11.03 12.28 22.72
CA GLN A 428 -12.15 13.19 22.94
C GLN A 428 -12.27 13.52 24.43
N ASN A 429 -11.95 14.77 24.77
CA ASN A 429 -11.99 15.30 26.14
C ASN A 429 -13.02 16.42 26.32
N ALA A 430 -13.91 16.63 25.34
CA ALA A 430 -14.99 17.60 25.46
C ALA A 430 -15.93 17.21 26.61
N PRO A 431 -16.39 18.16 27.45
CA PRO A 431 -17.33 17.86 28.52
C PRO A 431 -18.61 17.21 27.97
N LYS A 432 -19.01 16.05 28.52
CA LYS A 432 -20.35 15.51 28.25
C LYS A 432 -21.38 16.41 28.92
N ASN A 433 -22.17 17.11 28.12
CA ASN A 433 -23.25 17.94 28.62
C ASN A 433 -24.49 17.09 28.88
N SER A 434 -25.05 17.20 30.08
CA SER A 434 -26.27 16.51 30.46
C SER A 434 -27.49 17.27 29.96
N TRP A 435 -28.40 16.55 29.30
CA TRP A 435 -29.72 17.07 28.97
C TRP A 435 -30.50 17.40 30.26
N ASP A 436 -31.08 18.60 30.31
CA ASP A 436 -31.96 19.01 31.40
C ASP A 436 -33.26 19.57 30.83
N LEU A 437 -34.10 18.63 30.41
CA LEU A 437 -35.44 18.84 29.88
C LEU A 437 -36.45 18.35 30.94
N PRO A 438 -37.16 19.25 31.65
CA PRO A 438 -38.06 18.85 32.73
C PRO A 438 -39.13 17.87 32.27
N ASN A 439 -39.40 16.86 33.11
CA ASN A 439 -40.38 15.77 32.87
C ASN A 439 -40.05 14.85 31.69
N LEU A 440 -38.80 14.86 31.22
CA LEU A 440 -38.30 13.98 30.16
C LEU A 440 -37.06 13.25 30.63
N LYS A 441 -37.01 11.95 30.33
CA LYS A 441 -35.79 11.16 30.34
C LYS A 441 -35.20 11.21 28.93
N VAL A 442 -33.91 11.52 28.84
CA VAL A 442 -33.21 11.68 27.56
C VAL A 442 -32.11 10.64 27.47
N GLU A 443 -32.12 9.85 26.40
CA GLU A 443 -31.10 8.86 26.08
C GLU A 443 -30.54 9.14 24.69
N GLU A 444 -29.21 9.18 24.53
CA GLU A 444 -28.62 9.26 23.19
C GLU A 444 -28.93 7.96 22.43
N MET A 445 -29.37 8.07 21.19
CA MET A 445 -29.64 6.91 20.35
C MET A 445 -28.32 6.40 19.76
N PRO A 446 -28.04 5.09 19.85
CA PRO A 446 -26.81 4.51 19.32
C PRO A 446 -26.95 4.29 17.81
N TRP A 447 -26.79 5.36 17.04
CA TRP A 447 -26.70 5.29 15.59
C TRP A 447 -25.52 6.14 15.12
N GLU A 448 -24.91 5.73 14.02
CA GLU A 448 -23.76 6.40 13.42
C GLU A 448 -24.03 6.49 11.92
N LEU A 449 -23.43 7.48 11.27
CA LEU A 449 -23.41 7.53 9.81
C LEU A 449 -22.34 6.57 9.31
N ASP A 450 -22.67 5.77 8.29
CA ASP A 450 -21.71 4.95 7.53
C ASP A 450 -20.87 5.85 6.59
N ALA A 451 -20.24 6.87 7.15
CA ALA A 451 -19.45 7.86 6.44
C ALA A 451 -18.10 8.09 7.14
N VAL A 452 -17.04 8.27 6.35
CA VAL A 452 -15.68 8.54 6.85
C VAL A 452 -14.95 9.47 5.88
N ARG A 453 -14.15 10.39 6.41
CA ARG A 453 -13.48 11.44 5.62
C ARG A 453 -12.06 11.08 5.23
N PHE A 454 -11.47 10.14 5.95
CA PHE A 454 -10.11 9.65 5.78
C PHE A 454 -10.10 8.13 5.57
N ASP A 455 -8.94 7.56 5.27
CA ASP A 455 -8.83 6.11 5.16
C ASP A 455 -9.18 5.44 6.50
N LEU A 456 -8.69 6.01 7.61
CA LEU A 456 -9.00 5.63 8.99
C LEU A 456 -9.15 6.86 9.90
N GLU A 457 -10.14 6.85 10.78
CA GLU A 457 -10.28 7.81 11.89
C GLU A 457 -10.42 7.07 13.22
N VAL A 458 -9.42 7.19 14.10
CA VAL A 458 -9.41 6.53 15.41
C VAL A 458 -9.69 7.54 16.51
N HIS A 459 -10.80 7.35 17.21
CA HIS A 459 -11.26 8.19 18.32
C HIS A 459 -11.34 7.41 19.62
N PHE A 460 -10.91 8.04 20.71
CA PHE A 460 -11.04 7.50 22.06
C PHE A 460 -11.89 8.39 22.96
N TRP A 461 -12.58 7.79 23.91
CA TRP A 461 -13.28 8.45 25.01
C TRP A 461 -12.90 7.82 26.34
N GLU A 462 -12.68 8.65 27.36
CA GLU A 462 -12.57 8.18 28.74
C GLU A 462 -13.96 7.81 29.30
N VAL A 463 -14.07 6.58 29.79
CA VAL A 463 -15.29 6.01 30.38
C VAL A 463 -14.96 5.38 31.73
N PRO A 464 -15.93 5.20 32.65
CA PRO A 464 -15.63 4.65 33.99
C PRO A 464 -14.87 3.30 33.97
N GLN A 465 -15.09 2.49 32.93
CA GLN A 465 -14.49 1.18 32.74
C GLN A 465 -13.12 1.17 32.02
N GLY A 466 -12.58 2.33 31.61
CA GLY A 466 -11.32 2.44 30.87
C GLY A 466 -11.39 3.43 29.70
N LEU A 467 -10.92 3.02 28.52
CA LEU A 467 -11.11 3.78 27.29
C LEU A 467 -12.01 3.02 26.32
N GLU A 468 -12.98 3.72 25.74
CA GLU A 468 -13.73 3.24 24.59
C GLU A 468 -13.10 3.82 23.33
N GLY A 469 -12.86 2.97 22.32
CA GLY A 469 -12.25 3.32 21.04
C GLY A 469 -13.19 3.00 19.89
N ILE A 470 -13.25 3.90 18.91
CA ILE A 470 -13.96 3.69 17.65
C ILE A 470 -12.98 3.97 16.51
N CYS A 471 -12.90 3.04 15.56
CA CYS A 471 -12.21 3.21 14.29
C CYS A 471 -13.25 3.30 13.17
N TYR A 472 -13.39 4.48 12.57
CA TYR A 472 -14.10 4.64 11.31
C TYR A 472 -13.12 4.35 10.18
N TYR A 473 -13.53 3.60 9.17
CA TYR A 473 -12.66 3.18 8.08
C TYR A 473 -13.37 3.26 6.74
N SER A 474 -12.64 3.49 5.65
CA SER A 474 -13.24 3.48 4.32
C SER A 474 -13.56 2.05 3.90
N SER A 475 -14.86 1.77 3.70
CA SER A 475 -15.32 0.44 3.25
C SER A 475 -15.01 0.17 1.77
N ASP A 476 -14.62 1.20 1.01
CA ASP A 476 -14.04 1.04 -0.33
C ASP A 476 -12.61 0.50 -0.30
N LEU A 477 -11.95 0.50 0.86
CA LEU A 477 -10.54 0.11 1.00
C LEU A 477 -10.35 -1.10 1.90
N PHE A 478 -11.13 -1.22 2.97
CA PHE A 478 -10.92 -2.21 4.02
C PHE A 478 -12.17 -3.01 4.33
N ASP A 479 -11.97 -4.29 4.58
CA ASP A 479 -12.96 -5.16 5.21
C ASP A 479 -12.96 -4.94 6.73
N GLY A 480 -14.13 -5.02 7.36
CA GLY A 480 -14.24 -4.90 8.82
C GLY A 480 -13.37 -5.88 9.60
N ALA A 481 -13.15 -7.09 9.08
CA ALA A 481 -12.27 -8.08 9.69
C ALA A 481 -10.78 -7.63 9.72
N THR A 482 -10.34 -6.87 8.70
CA THR A 482 -8.99 -6.30 8.67
C THR A 482 -8.82 -5.20 9.70
N ILE A 483 -9.83 -4.35 9.86
CA ILE A 483 -9.80 -3.28 10.87
C ILE A 483 -9.91 -3.83 12.30
N ALA A 484 -10.77 -4.81 12.54
CA ALA A 484 -10.86 -5.51 13.82
C ALA A 484 -9.50 -6.11 14.22
N ARG A 485 -8.81 -6.77 13.29
CA ARG A 485 -7.45 -7.30 13.50
C ARG A 485 -6.44 -6.18 13.78
N MET A 486 -6.49 -5.08 13.03
CA MET A 486 -5.62 -3.93 13.24
C MET A 486 -5.81 -3.29 14.63
N MET A 487 -7.05 -3.15 15.09
CA MET A 487 -7.34 -2.62 16.43
C MET A 487 -6.94 -3.62 17.52
N LYS A 488 -7.05 -4.93 17.26
CA LYS A 488 -6.54 -5.96 18.19
C LYS A 488 -5.02 -5.91 18.33
N HIS A 489 -4.32 -5.74 17.21
CA HIS A 489 -2.88 -5.50 17.20
C HIS A 489 -2.51 -4.23 17.98
N PHE A 490 -3.28 -3.15 17.84
CA PHE A 490 -3.05 -1.93 18.60
C PHE A 490 -3.16 -2.15 20.11
N GLN A 491 -4.22 -2.83 20.57
CA GLN A 491 -4.39 -3.17 21.99
C GLN A 491 -3.22 -4.02 22.52
N ASN A 492 -2.79 -5.03 21.75
CA ASN A 492 -1.68 -5.89 22.13
C ASN A 492 -0.35 -5.11 22.17
N LEU A 493 -0.12 -4.22 21.21
CA LEU A 493 1.04 -3.33 21.18
C LEU A 493 1.09 -2.44 22.42
N LEU A 494 -0.02 -1.80 22.79
CA LEU A 494 -0.11 -0.96 24.00
C LEU A 494 0.18 -1.76 25.28
N ALA A 495 -0.33 -2.99 25.38
CA ALA A 495 -0.05 -3.88 26.52
C ALA A 495 1.45 -4.24 26.64
N ASN A 496 2.14 -4.43 25.51
CA ASN A 496 3.56 -4.72 25.50
C ASN A 496 4.41 -3.47 25.76
N ILE A 497 3.99 -2.30 25.29
CA ILE A 497 4.63 -1.01 25.56
C ILE A 497 4.70 -0.73 27.07
N VAL A 498 3.59 -0.89 27.80
CA VAL A 498 3.59 -0.63 29.25
C VAL A 498 4.44 -1.64 30.03
N THR A 499 4.71 -2.82 29.45
CA THR A 499 5.53 -3.86 30.07
C THR A 499 7.02 -3.59 29.88
N ASN A 500 7.43 -3.10 28.69
CA ASN A 500 8.83 -2.78 28.41
C ASN A 500 8.98 -1.56 27.48
N PRO A 501 8.87 -0.33 28.00
CA PRO A 501 8.95 0.88 27.18
C PRO A 501 10.39 1.20 26.69
N GLN A 502 11.40 0.45 27.15
CA GLN A 502 12.79 0.56 26.69
C GLN A 502 13.08 -0.34 25.48
N GLN A 503 12.13 -1.17 25.06
CA GLN A 503 12.27 -1.99 23.87
C GLN A 503 12.27 -1.13 22.60
N SER A 504 13.03 -1.56 21.60
CA SER A 504 13.00 -0.94 20.26
C SER A 504 11.58 -1.02 19.69
N VAL A 505 11.11 0.08 19.11
CA VAL A 505 9.76 0.16 18.52
C VAL A 505 9.54 -0.86 17.40
N ASN A 506 10.60 -1.25 16.70
CA ASN A 506 10.55 -2.24 15.62
C ASN A 506 10.39 -3.68 16.14
N GLN A 507 10.72 -3.93 17.41
CA GLN A 507 10.69 -5.25 18.02
C GLN A 507 9.52 -5.44 19.00
N LEU A 508 8.77 -4.38 19.30
CA LEU A 508 7.61 -4.47 20.17
C LEU A 508 6.60 -5.48 19.59
N PRO A 509 6.13 -6.45 20.41
CA PRO A 509 5.17 -7.44 19.95
C PRO A 509 3.85 -6.82 19.50
N LEU A 510 3.53 -7.02 18.22
CA LEU A 510 2.27 -6.61 17.59
C LEU A 510 1.26 -7.76 17.54
N LEU A 511 1.71 -8.91 17.05
CA LEU A 511 0.88 -10.11 16.85
C LEU A 511 0.51 -10.76 18.18
N THR A 512 -0.73 -11.25 18.26
CA THR A 512 -1.19 -12.05 19.41
C THR A 512 -0.53 -13.44 19.40
N ALA A 513 -0.56 -14.14 20.54
CA ALA A 513 0.01 -15.49 20.62
C ALA A 513 -0.68 -16.51 19.67
N PRO A 514 -2.02 -16.52 19.50
CA PRO A 514 -2.68 -17.37 18.51
C PRO A 514 -2.25 -17.06 17.07
N GLU A 515 -2.11 -15.78 16.70
CA GLU A 515 -1.66 -15.41 15.35
C GLU A 515 -0.23 -15.88 15.09
N LYS A 516 0.68 -15.73 16.07
CA LYS A 516 2.05 -16.26 15.94
C LYS A 516 2.06 -17.78 15.76
N GLN A 517 1.23 -18.50 16.52
CA GLN A 517 1.09 -19.96 16.39
C GLN A 517 0.61 -20.34 14.99
N GLN A 518 -0.41 -19.65 14.48
CA GLN A 518 -0.96 -19.90 13.16
C GLN A 518 0.07 -19.66 12.05
N LEU A 519 0.73 -18.49 12.07
CA LEU A 519 1.68 -18.06 11.04
C LEU A 519 2.97 -18.89 11.05
N LEU A 520 3.52 -19.18 12.23
CA LEU A 520 4.82 -19.83 12.34
C LEU A 520 4.72 -21.36 12.32
N ILE A 521 3.62 -21.94 12.80
CA ILE A 521 3.48 -23.38 13.00
C ILE A 521 2.38 -23.97 12.11
N GLU A 522 1.13 -23.53 12.25
CA GLU A 522 -0.02 -24.22 11.62
C GLU A 522 0.01 -24.15 10.09
N TRP A 523 0.24 -22.98 9.52
CA TRP A 523 0.36 -22.80 8.06
C TRP A 523 1.66 -23.38 7.48
N ASN A 524 2.62 -23.71 8.35
CA ASN A 524 3.91 -24.28 7.99
C ASN A 524 4.05 -25.77 8.35
N ASN A 525 2.98 -26.40 8.87
CA ASN A 525 2.93 -27.82 9.17
C ASN A 525 2.71 -28.64 7.89
N THR A 526 3.75 -28.74 7.07
CA THR A 526 3.71 -29.36 5.74
C THR A 526 4.48 -30.67 5.65
N ASP A 527 4.89 -31.24 6.78
CA ASP A 527 5.67 -32.47 6.82
C ASP A 527 4.92 -33.65 6.22
N THR A 528 5.53 -34.32 5.25
CA THR A 528 5.07 -35.57 4.66
C THR A 528 6.20 -36.59 4.56
N ASP A 529 5.83 -37.87 4.54
CA ASP A 529 6.79 -38.94 4.32
C ASP A 529 7.13 -39.07 2.84
N TYR A 530 8.42 -39.01 2.53
CA TYR A 530 8.98 -39.21 1.20
C TYR A 530 10.37 -39.85 1.36
N PRO A 531 10.95 -40.47 0.31
CA PRO A 531 12.19 -41.22 0.43
C PRO A 531 13.43 -40.32 0.60
N ARG A 532 13.55 -39.68 1.77
CA ARG A 532 14.58 -38.71 2.17
C ARG A 532 16.00 -39.24 2.04
N ASN A 533 16.18 -40.54 2.22
CA ASN A 533 17.50 -41.19 2.24
C ASN A 533 17.88 -41.85 0.91
N GLN A 534 17.06 -41.73 -0.15
CA GLN A 534 17.34 -42.32 -1.45
C GLN A 534 17.77 -41.29 -2.48
N CYS A 535 18.63 -41.70 -3.41
CA CYS A 535 19.04 -40.85 -4.53
C CYS A 535 18.06 -41.02 -5.69
N ILE A 536 18.01 -40.02 -6.57
CA ILE A 536 17.15 -40.02 -7.77
C ILE A 536 17.35 -41.31 -8.60
N HIS A 537 18.60 -41.73 -8.82
CA HIS A 537 18.91 -42.92 -9.62
C HIS A 537 18.50 -44.24 -8.92
N HIS A 538 18.45 -44.27 -7.57
CA HIS A 538 17.94 -45.41 -6.81
C HIS A 538 16.42 -45.55 -7.01
N LEU A 539 15.68 -44.44 -6.92
CA LEU A 539 14.25 -44.40 -7.16
C LEU A 539 13.91 -44.76 -8.60
N PHE A 540 14.68 -44.25 -9.57
CA PHE A 540 14.55 -44.64 -10.97
C PHE A 540 14.77 -46.14 -11.18
N ALA A 541 15.83 -46.72 -10.62
CA ALA A 541 16.11 -48.16 -10.73
C ALA A 541 14.99 -49.00 -10.11
N ALA A 542 14.41 -48.57 -8.98
CA ALA A 542 13.25 -49.22 -8.39
C ALA A 542 12.00 -49.13 -9.29
N GLN A 543 11.80 -48.01 -9.99
CA GLN A 543 10.71 -47.88 -10.96
C GLN A 543 10.91 -48.77 -12.19
N VAL A 544 12.14 -48.90 -12.68
CA VAL A 544 12.48 -49.82 -13.79
C VAL A 544 12.12 -51.26 -13.46
N GLN A 545 12.35 -51.69 -12.21
CA GLN A 545 11.96 -53.03 -11.75
C GLN A 545 10.44 -53.23 -11.72
N LYS A 546 9.66 -52.17 -11.47
CA LYS A 546 8.19 -52.24 -11.44
C LYS A 546 7.58 -52.30 -12.84
N THR A 547 8.09 -51.53 -13.79
CA THR A 547 7.49 -51.37 -15.13
C THR A 547 8.55 -51.33 -16.25
N PRO A 548 9.30 -52.42 -16.48
CA PRO A 548 10.45 -52.41 -17.40
C PRO A 548 10.07 -52.14 -18.87
N ASP A 549 8.91 -52.65 -19.30
CA ASP A 549 8.46 -52.58 -20.70
C ASP A 549 7.63 -51.32 -21.01
N ALA A 550 7.31 -50.50 -19.99
CA ALA A 550 6.60 -49.25 -20.20
C ALA A 550 7.51 -48.22 -20.90
N ILE A 551 6.94 -47.40 -21.79
CA ILE A 551 7.66 -46.32 -22.48
C ILE A 551 8.02 -45.24 -21.46
N ALA A 552 9.32 -44.98 -21.28
CA ALA A 552 9.81 -43.98 -20.33
C ALA A 552 9.99 -42.61 -20.99
N VAL A 553 10.59 -42.56 -22.18
CA VAL A 553 10.91 -41.31 -22.88
C VAL A 553 10.61 -41.41 -24.36
N VAL A 554 10.04 -40.35 -24.93
CA VAL A 554 9.77 -40.19 -26.36
C VAL A 554 10.28 -38.84 -26.83
N TYR A 555 11.00 -38.82 -27.96
CA TYR A 555 11.38 -37.59 -28.66
C TYR A 555 11.42 -37.83 -30.17
N GLY A 556 10.59 -37.11 -30.93
CA GLY A 556 10.42 -37.36 -32.36
C GLY A 556 9.96 -38.80 -32.60
N GLU A 557 10.69 -39.55 -33.44
CA GLU A 557 10.40 -40.96 -33.73
C GLU A 557 11.10 -41.93 -32.76
N GLN A 558 11.98 -41.43 -31.87
CA GLN A 558 12.70 -42.25 -30.91
C GLN A 558 11.88 -42.44 -29.64
N GLN A 559 11.82 -43.68 -29.16
CA GLN A 559 11.23 -44.03 -27.88
C GLN A 559 12.08 -45.09 -27.18
N LEU A 560 12.23 -44.97 -25.86
CA LEU A 560 12.86 -46.00 -25.03
C LEU A 560 11.91 -46.45 -23.93
N THR A 561 11.88 -47.75 -23.68
CA THR A 561 11.27 -48.29 -22.45
C THR A 561 12.11 -47.97 -21.23
N TYR A 562 11.54 -48.10 -20.03
CA TYR A 562 12.28 -47.96 -18.78
C TYR A 562 13.52 -48.87 -18.73
N HIS A 563 13.38 -50.12 -19.16
CA HIS A 563 14.50 -51.06 -19.23
C HIS A 563 15.58 -50.57 -20.21
N GLN A 564 15.21 -50.19 -21.43
CA GLN A 564 16.17 -49.72 -22.45
C GLN A 564 16.89 -48.44 -22.01
N LEU A 565 16.16 -47.47 -21.45
CA LEU A 565 16.74 -46.24 -20.89
C LEU A 565 17.72 -46.55 -19.77
N ASN A 566 17.37 -47.47 -18.87
CA ASN A 566 18.25 -47.89 -17.78
C ASN A 566 19.52 -48.57 -18.30
N THR A 567 19.40 -49.47 -19.28
CA THR A 567 20.54 -50.14 -19.93
C THR A 567 21.52 -49.14 -20.51
N GLN A 568 21.04 -48.19 -21.33
CA GLN A 568 21.91 -47.18 -21.95
C GLN A 568 22.56 -46.26 -20.92
N ALA A 569 21.79 -45.84 -19.90
CA ALA A 569 22.32 -45.01 -18.82
C ALA A 569 23.36 -45.75 -17.97
N ASN A 570 23.19 -47.06 -17.74
CA ASN A 570 24.16 -47.88 -17.01
C ASN A 570 25.48 -48.00 -17.78
N GLN A 571 25.42 -48.28 -19.08
CA GLN A 571 26.59 -48.39 -19.93
C GLN A 571 27.41 -47.09 -19.92
N LEU A 572 26.73 -45.95 -20.11
CA LEU A 572 27.39 -44.64 -20.03
C LEU A 572 27.92 -44.36 -18.61
N ALA A 573 27.21 -44.76 -17.56
CA ALA A 573 27.67 -44.57 -16.19
C ALA A 573 28.96 -45.35 -15.87
N HIS A 574 29.07 -46.60 -16.32
CA HIS A 574 30.31 -47.39 -16.20
C HIS A 574 31.46 -46.76 -16.98
N TYR A 575 31.17 -46.25 -18.19
CA TYR A 575 32.15 -45.50 -18.97
C TYR A 575 32.64 -44.26 -18.22
N LEU A 576 31.72 -43.46 -17.67
CA LEU A 576 32.03 -42.27 -16.87
C LEU A 576 32.84 -42.59 -15.61
N GLN A 577 32.57 -43.71 -14.93
CA GLN A 577 33.38 -44.15 -13.79
C GLN A 577 34.84 -44.44 -14.17
N LYS A 578 35.08 -45.03 -15.35
CA LYS A 578 36.46 -45.22 -15.88
C LYS A 578 37.16 -43.90 -16.15
N LEU A 579 36.41 -42.84 -16.45
CA LEU A 579 36.92 -41.48 -16.62
C LEU A 579 37.12 -40.73 -15.29
N GLY A 580 36.81 -41.36 -14.15
CA GLY A 580 37.03 -40.80 -12.81
C GLY A 580 35.83 -40.09 -12.21
N VAL A 581 34.64 -40.21 -12.81
CA VAL A 581 33.40 -39.70 -12.19
C VAL A 581 33.09 -40.52 -10.94
N LYS A 582 32.88 -39.82 -9.83
CA LYS A 582 32.65 -40.35 -8.48
C LYS A 582 31.82 -39.34 -7.66
N PRO A 583 31.38 -39.67 -6.42
CA PRO A 583 30.64 -38.73 -5.57
C PRO A 583 31.29 -37.35 -5.50
N GLY A 584 30.50 -36.30 -5.80
CA GLY A 584 30.93 -34.90 -5.75
C GLY A 584 31.61 -34.37 -7.01
N VAL A 585 31.84 -35.19 -8.04
CA VAL A 585 32.37 -34.72 -9.33
C VAL A 585 31.27 -34.06 -10.16
N LEU A 586 31.51 -32.84 -10.64
CA LEU A 586 30.63 -32.14 -11.59
C LEU A 586 30.92 -32.59 -13.02
N VAL A 587 29.87 -32.97 -13.75
CA VAL A 587 29.94 -33.38 -15.15
C VAL A 587 29.06 -32.45 -15.99
N GLY A 588 29.66 -31.79 -16.97
CA GLY A 588 28.92 -30.94 -17.88
C GLY A 588 28.09 -31.76 -18.85
N ILE A 589 26.94 -31.23 -19.26
CA ILE A 589 26.16 -31.78 -20.36
C ILE A 589 25.67 -30.65 -21.27
N CYS A 590 26.18 -30.62 -22.51
CA CYS A 590 25.84 -29.63 -23.52
C CYS A 590 25.31 -30.34 -24.76
N VAL A 591 24.00 -30.56 -24.80
CA VAL A 591 23.29 -31.23 -25.90
C VAL A 591 21.94 -30.58 -26.14
N GLU A 592 21.46 -30.69 -27.38
CA GLU A 592 20.07 -30.38 -27.70
C GLU A 592 19.12 -31.39 -27.04
N ARG A 593 17.88 -30.97 -26.80
CA ARG A 593 16.80 -31.81 -26.26
C ARG A 593 16.66 -33.09 -27.09
N SER A 594 16.87 -34.23 -26.45
CA SER A 594 16.91 -35.55 -27.10
C SER A 594 16.78 -36.68 -26.08
N VAL A 595 16.64 -37.93 -26.56
CA VAL A 595 16.74 -39.12 -25.70
C VAL A 595 18.14 -39.20 -25.06
N SER A 596 19.19 -38.87 -25.81
CA SER A 596 20.58 -38.86 -25.32
C SER A 596 20.79 -37.92 -24.14
N MET A 597 20.09 -36.77 -24.10
CA MET A 597 20.09 -35.87 -22.95
C MET A 597 19.64 -36.60 -21.67
N ILE A 598 18.52 -37.33 -21.74
CA ILE A 598 17.97 -38.07 -20.58
C ILE A 598 18.89 -39.23 -20.17
N VAL A 599 19.46 -39.95 -21.14
CA VAL A 599 20.47 -40.99 -20.90
C VAL A 599 21.67 -40.39 -20.16
N GLY A 600 22.18 -39.24 -20.61
CA GLY A 600 23.30 -38.52 -20.01
C GLY A 600 23.04 -38.11 -18.56
N LEU A 601 21.90 -37.46 -18.30
CA LEU A 601 21.52 -37.04 -16.94
C LEU A 601 21.46 -38.23 -15.98
N LEU A 602 20.78 -39.32 -16.38
CA LEU A 602 20.72 -40.55 -15.58
C LEU A 602 22.09 -41.19 -15.38
N ALA A 603 22.93 -41.23 -16.42
CA ALA A 603 24.25 -41.84 -16.37
C ALA A 603 25.19 -41.09 -15.42
N ILE A 604 25.17 -39.76 -15.44
CA ILE A 604 25.94 -38.91 -14.52
C ILE A 604 25.56 -39.24 -13.07
N LEU A 605 24.26 -39.25 -12.76
CA LEU A 605 23.78 -39.55 -11.42
C LEU A 605 24.11 -41.00 -10.99
N LYS A 606 24.01 -41.97 -11.91
CA LYS A 606 24.35 -43.38 -11.66
C LYS A 606 25.86 -43.61 -11.46
N ALA A 607 26.70 -42.81 -12.12
CA ALA A 607 28.14 -42.80 -11.88
C ALA A 607 28.50 -42.13 -10.54
N GLY A 608 27.55 -41.43 -9.91
CA GLY A 608 27.69 -40.70 -8.65
C GLY A 608 28.08 -39.24 -8.79
N GLY A 609 28.19 -38.72 -10.02
CA GLY A 609 28.44 -37.31 -10.27
C GLY A 609 27.17 -36.47 -10.19
N ALA A 610 27.34 -35.15 -10.25
CA ALA A 610 26.26 -34.18 -10.38
C ALA A 610 26.33 -33.50 -11.76
N TYR A 611 25.19 -33.29 -12.41
CA TYR A 611 25.18 -32.73 -13.75
C TYR A 611 25.16 -31.19 -13.72
N VAL A 612 25.87 -30.58 -14.69
CA VAL A 612 25.85 -29.14 -14.97
C VAL A 612 25.30 -28.96 -16.39
N PRO A 613 24.02 -28.61 -16.57
CA PRO A 613 23.44 -28.43 -17.88
C PRO A 613 23.93 -27.12 -18.52
N LEU A 614 24.33 -27.20 -19.79
CA LEU A 614 24.84 -26.10 -20.60
C LEU A 614 23.98 -25.95 -21.86
N ASP A 615 23.48 -24.74 -22.13
CA ASP A 615 22.66 -24.48 -23.30
C ASP A 615 23.56 -24.27 -24.53
N THR A 616 23.29 -25.00 -25.60
CA THR A 616 24.00 -24.89 -26.88
C THR A 616 23.84 -23.52 -27.54
N GLU A 617 22.80 -22.76 -27.17
CA GLU A 617 22.55 -21.41 -27.67
C GLU A 617 23.23 -20.30 -26.84
N TYR A 618 23.93 -20.63 -25.75
CA TYR A 618 24.66 -19.62 -24.98
C TYR A 618 25.88 -19.07 -25.74
N PRO A 619 26.22 -17.78 -25.56
CA PRO A 619 27.47 -17.23 -26.09
C PRO A 619 28.69 -17.98 -25.57
N GLN A 620 29.75 -18.02 -26.37
CA GLN A 620 31.01 -18.71 -26.03
C GLN A 620 31.60 -18.26 -24.69
N GLU A 621 31.59 -16.96 -24.41
CA GLU A 621 32.10 -16.41 -23.14
C GLU A 621 31.28 -16.92 -21.94
N ARG A 622 29.97 -17.06 -22.09
CA ARG A 622 29.08 -17.58 -21.03
C ARG A 622 29.35 -19.05 -20.76
N LEU A 623 29.53 -19.85 -21.82
CA LEU A 623 29.88 -21.26 -21.69
C LEU A 623 31.27 -21.43 -21.06
N ALA A 624 32.26 -20.66 -21.51
CA ALA A 624 33.61 -20.67 -20.95
C ALA A 624 33.60 -20.34 -19.45
N PHE A 625 32.87 -19.30 -19.04
CA PHE A 625 32.72 -18.93 -17.64
C PHE A 625 32.15 -20.08 -16.79
N ILE A 626 31.05 -20.71 -17.23
CA ILE A 626 30.43 -21.80 -16.47
C ILE A 626 31.39 -22.97 -16.36
N ILE A 627 32.08 -23.33 -17.45
CA ILE A 627 33.05 -24.43 -17.47
C ILE A 627 34.22 -24.15 -16.51
N GLU A 628 34.71 -22.92 -16.49
CA GLU A 628 35.79 -22.49 -15.60
C GLU A 628 35.36 -22.50 -14.12
N ASP A 629 34.21 -21.89 -13.80
CA ASP A 629 33.69 -21.77 -12.43
C ASP A 629 33.30 -23.14 -11.85
N THR A 630 32.93 -24.11 -12.70
CA THR A 630 32.63 -25.50 -12.28
C THR A 630 33.82 -26.46 -12.35
N GLN A 631 34.93 -26.09 -12.99
CA GLN A 631 36.12 -26.93 -13.17
C GLN A 631 35.79 -28.34 -13.70
N LEU A 632 35.00 -28.42 -14.78
CA LEU A 632 34.51 -29.70 -15.31
C LEU A 632 35.65 -30.63 -15.74
N SER A 633 35.66 -31.84 -15.19
CA SER A 633 36.61 -32.89 -15.57
C SER A 633 36.12 -33.71 -16.77
N VAL A 634 34.81 -33.77 -16.98
CA VAL A 634 34.15 -34.48 -18.09
C VAL A 634 33.00 -33.62 -18.63
N LEU A 635 32.85 -33.59 -19.96
CA LEU A 635 31.75 -32.93 -20.65
C LEU A 635 31.07 -33.89 -21.64
N LEU A 636 29.77 -34.11 -21.46
CA LEU A 636 28.94 -34.88 -22.39
C LEU A 636 28.38 -33.96 -23.48
N THR A 637 28.58 -34.32 -24.74
CA THR A 637 28.08 -33.54 -25.88
C THR A 637 27.89 -34.40 -27.14
N THR A 638 27.72 -33.77 -28.31
CA THR A 638 27.79 -34.42 -29.63
C THR A 638 28.97 -33.85 -30.41
N GLN A 639 29.49 -34.57 -31.39
CA GLN A 639 30.63 -34.12 -32.20
C GLN A 639 30.40 -32.73 -32.80
N LYS A 640 29.20 -32.48 -33.32
CA LYS A 640 28.82 -31.18 -33.91
C LYS A 640 28.93 -30.03 -32.91
N ILE A 641 28.52 -30.25 -31.66
CA ILE A 641 28.56 -29.21 -30.62
C ILE A 641 29.98 -29.07 -30.06
N ALA A 642 30.72 -30.17 -29.92
CA ALA A 642 32.11 -30.19 -29.47
C ALA A 642 33.01 -29.24 -30.28
N GLU A 643 32.81 -29.15 -31.59
CA GLU A 643 33.56 -28.25 -32.48
C GLU A 643 33.32 -26.76 -32.21
N THR A 644 32.19 -26.44 -31.58
CA THR A 644 31.80 -25.06 -31.25
C THR A 644 32.14 -24.68 -29.81
N LEU A 645 32.52 -25.63 -28.97
CA LEU A 645 32.76 -25.40 -27.55
C LEU A 645 34.16 -24.77 -27.32
N PRO A 646 34.37 -23.96 -26.27
CA PRO A 646 35.69 -23.38 -25.95
C PRO A 646 36.83 -24.44 -25.89
N GLN A 647 38.06 -24.11 -26.32
CA GLN A 647 39.19 -25.06 -26.24
C GLN A 647 39.67 -25.27 -24.78
N ASP A 648 40.44 -26.33 -24.50
CA ASP A 648 40.98 -26.71 -23.16
C ASP A 648 39.97 -27.19 -22.11
N GLN A 649 38.91 -27.84 -22.57
CA GLN A 649 37.92 -28.47 -21.69
C GLN A 649 38.45 -29.78 -21.11
N GLY A 650 37.90 -30.21 -19.98
CA GLY A 650 38.08 -31.58 -19.50
C GLY A 650 37.73 -32.63 -20.57
N ARG A 651 37.74 -33.91 -20.22
CA ARG A 651 37.54 -34.96 -21.22
C ARG A 651 36.15 -34.89 -21.85
N VAL A 652 36.09 -34.52 -23.12
CA VAL A 652 34.86 -34.49 -23.92
C VAL A 652 34.47 -35.92 -24.29
N VAL A 653 33.21 -36.28 -24.05
CA VAL A 653 32.60 -37.55 -24.46
C VAL A 653 31.40 -37.24 -25.35
N CYS A 654 31.45 -37.75 -26.58
CA CYS A 654 30.46 -37.49 -27.61
C CYS A 654 29.50 -38.68 -27.75
N PHE A 655 28.19 -38.44 -27.58
CA PHE A 655 27.16 -39.49 -27.67
C PHE A 655 27.14 -40.22 -29.01
N ASP A 656 27.56 -39.57 -30.08
CA ASP A 656 27.52 -40.05 -31.46
C ASP A 656 28.82 -40.74 -31.89
N THR A 657 29.99 -40.27 -31.46
CA THR A 657 31.29 -40.86 -31.85
C THR A 657 31.83 -41.88 -30.86
N ASP A 658 31.51 -41.77 -29.57
CA ASP A 658 31.98 -42.71 -28.54
C ASP A 658 30.98 -43.87 -28.29
N ILE A 659 29.89 -43.93 -29.06
CA ILE A 659 28.77 -44.87 -28.84
C ILE A 659 29.22 -46.33 -28.83
N GLU A 660 30.16 -46.72 -29.68
CA GLU A 660 30.68 -48.10 -29.72
C GLU A 660 31.45 -48.46 -28.44
N ALA A 661 32.27 -47.54 -27.94
CA ALA A 661 33.02 -47.75 -26.70
C ALA A 661 32.07 -47.82 -25.49
N ILE A 662 31.05 -46.96 -25.45
CA ILE A 662 30.03 -46.96 -24.41
C ILE A 662 29.22 -48.26 -24.44
N ALA A 663 28.83 -48.73 -25.64
CA ALA A 663 28.02 -49.94 -25.80
C ALA A 663 28.71 -51.24 -25.34
N LEU A 664 30.05 -51.24 -25.22
CA LEU A 664 30.83 -52.36 -24.68
C LEU A 664 30.80 -52.44 -23.16
N GLU A 665 30.34 -51.39 -22.47
CA GLU A 665 30.28 -51.37 -21.01
C GLU A 665 29.14 -52.24 -20.45
N SER A 666 29.21 -52.50 -19.15
CA SER A 666 28.20 -53.30 -18.44
C SER A 666 26.81 -52.65 -18.50
N GLN A 667 25.81 -53.48 -18.72
CA GLN A 667 24.40 -53.08 -18.69
C GLN A 667 23.80 -53.07 -17.28
N GLN A 668 24.54 -53.61 -16.29
CA GLN A 668 24.09 -53.70 -14.91
C GLN A 668 24.18 -52.34 -14.20
N ASN A 669 23.30 -52.09 -13.23
CA ASN A 669 23.35 -50.86 -12.44
C ASN A 669 24.73 -50.74 -11.75
N PRO A 670 25.44 -49.60 -11.90
CA PRO A 670 26.69 -49.39 -11.18
C PRO A 670 26.50 -49.44 -9.66
N THR A 671 27.52 -49.91 -8.94
CA THR A 671 27.56 -49.81 -7.48
C THR A 671 28.40 -48.60 -7.09
N VAL A 672 27.79 -47.65 -6.38
CA VAL A 672 28.44 -46.41 -5.95
C VAL A 672 27.90 -45.98 -4.59
N GLU A 673 28.78 -45.49 -3.71
CA GLU A 673 28.41 -45.00 -2.39
C GLU A 673 27.99 -43.51 -2.49
N VAL A 674 26.71 -43.26 -2.77
CA VAL A 674 26.10 -41.91 -2.79
C VAL A 674 24.87 -41.89 -1.90
N THR A 675 24.72 -40.82 -1.13
CA THR A 675 23.55 -40.56 -0.28
C THR A 675 22.70 -39.43 -0.84
N ALA A 676 21.47 -39.28 -0.35
CA ALA A 676 20.55 -38.25 -0.79
C ALA A 676 20.99 -36.80 -0.45
N ASP A 677 21.95 -36.65 0.47
CA ASP A 677 22.63 -35.40 0.81
C ASP A 677 23.86 -35.13 -0.08
N HIS A 678 24.03 -35.85 -1.19
CA HIS A 678 25.00 -35.50 -2.22
C HIS A 678 24.34 -34.69 -3.33
N LEU A 679 25.17 -33.95 -4.08
CA LEU A 679 24.75 -33.09 -5.18
C LEU A 679 24.08 -33.93 -6.27
N ALA A 680 22.92 -33.48 -6.73
CA ALA A 680 22.28 -33.96 -7.93
C ALA A 680 22.66 -33.09 -9.14
N TYR A 681 22.67 -31.77 -8.98
CA TYR A 681 22.98 -30.85 -10.07
C TYR A 681 23.48 -29.48 -9.59
N VAL A 682 24.06 -28.74 -10.53
CA VAL A 682 24.32 -27.30 -10.41
C VAL A 682 23.68 -26.58 -11.60
N ILE A 683 22.71 -25.70 -11.34
CA ILE A 683 22.06 -24.87 -12.37
C ILE A 683 22.48 -23.41 -12.18
N TYR A 684 22.93 -22.78 -13.25
CA TYR A 684 23.34 -21.37 -13.23
C TYR A 684 22.17 -20.42 -13.41
N THR A 685 22.14 -19.37 -12.59
CA THR A 685 21.19 -18.25 -12.68
C THR A 685 21.93 -16.92 -12.86
N SER A 686 21.22 -15.86 -13.28
CA SER A 686 21.76 -14.49 -13.34
C SER A 686 22.18 -14.00 -11.95
N GLY A 687 23.27 -13.22 -11.84
CA GLY A 687 23.80 -12.73 -10.57
C GLY A 687 23.79 -11.21 -10.46
N SER A 688 23.46 -10.68 -9.29
CA SER A 688 23.34 -9.25 -9.02
C SER A 688 24.66 -8.47 -9.16
N THR A 689 25.80 -9.15 -9.07
CA THR A 689 27.16 -8.61 -9.28
C THR A 689 27.59 -8.61 -10.75
N GLY A 690 26.70 -9.04 -11.66
CA GLY A 690 26.98 -9.18 -13.08
C GLY A 690 27.73 -10.43 -13.49
N THR A 691 27.92 -11.37 -12.57
CA THR A 691 28.47 -12.70 -12.85
C THR A 691 27.44 -13.80 -12.53
N PRO A 692 27.31 -14.83 -13.38
CA PRO A 692 26.38 -15.93 -13.13
C PRO A 692 26.71 -16.70 -11.86
N LYS A 693 25.69 -17.24 -11.19
CA LYS A 693 25.85 -18.01 -9.95
C LYS A 693 25.27 -19.41 -10.09
N GLY A 694 26.08 -20.43 -9.77
CA GLY A 694 25.65 -21.83 -9.77
C GLY A 694 24.90 -22.16 -8.49
N VAL A 695 23.66 -22.61 -8.58
CA VAL A 695 22.86 -23.08 -7.44
C VAL A 695 23.07 -24.58 -7.27
N VAL A 696 23.60 -24.99 -6.12
CA VAL A 696 23.96 -26.38 -5.82
C VAL A 696 22.78 -27.09 -5.15
N VAL A 697 22.26 -28.15 -5.77
CA VAL A 697 21.06 -28.85 -5.29
C VAL A 697 21.33 -30.33 -5.01
N ASP A 698 20.81 -30.81 -3.89
CA ASP A 698 20.97 -32.18 -3.41
C ASP A 698 19.87 -33.10 -3.95
N HIS A 699 20.13 -34.41 -3.98
CA HIS A 699 19.15 -35.41 -4.43
C HIS A 699 17.82 -35.37 -3.67
N LYS A 700 17.86 -35.20 -2.33
CA LYS A 700 16.64 -35.17 -1.50
C LYS A 700 15.68 -34.05 -1.90
N ALA A 701 16.20 -32.88 -2.30
CA ALA A 701 15.40 -31.72 -2.66
C ALA A 701 14.57 -31.98 -3.93
N VAL A 702 15.15 -32.72 -4.88
CA VAL A 702 14.43 -33.19 -6.08
C VAL A 702 13.37 -34.22 -5.72
N ASN A 703 13.67 -35.17 -4.85
CA ASN A 703 12.68 -36.18 -4.43
C ASN A 703 11.49 -35.52 -3.71
N ARG A 704 11.76 -34.54 -2.84
CA ARG A 704 10.74 -33.72 -2.15
C ARG A 704 9.78 -33.07 -3.14
N LEU A 705 10.29 -32.59 -4.27
CA LEU A 705 9.50 -31.91 -5.30
C LEU A 705 8.49 -32.85 -5.99
N VAL A 706 8.83 -34.12 -6.21
CA VAL A 706 8.12 -34.99 -7.16
C VAL A 706 7.54 -36.30 -6.59
N ILE A 707 7.90 -36.70 -5.37
CA ILE A 707 7.40 -37.92 -4.72
C ILE A 707 6.53 -37.55 -3.51
N ASN A 708 5.35 -38.17 -3.39
CA ASN A 708 4.43 -38.02 -2.25
C ASN A 708 4.16 -36.56 -1.86
N THR A 709 3.98 -35.70 -2.87
CA THR A 709 3.72 -34.27 -2.68
C THR A 709 2.24 -33.95 -2.52
N ASN A 710 1.92 -32.73 -2.09
CA ASN A 710 0.56 -32.28 -1.79
C ASN A 710 -0.13 -31.49 -2.92
N TYR A 711 0.61 -31.09 -3.97
CA TYR A 711 0.07 -30.25 -5.05
C TYR A 711 -0.31 -31.02 -6.32
N ILE A 712 0.28 -32.20 -6.55
CA ILE A 712 0.02 -33.02 -7.74
C ILE A 712 0.09 -34.51 -7.41
N ASN A 713 -0.74 -35.30 -8.10
CA ASN A 713 -0.70 -36.75 -8.07
C ASN A 713 -0.40 -37.32 -9.46
N ILE A 714 0.88 -37.60 -9.71
CA ILE A 714 1.41 -38.18 -10.95
C ILE A 714 1.16 -39.69 -10.96
N LYS A 715 0.56 -40.19 -12.04
CA LYS A 715 0.23 -41.61 -12.23
C LYS A 715 1.11 -42.23 -13.32
N PRO A 716 1.34 -43.55 -13.31
CA PRO A 716 2.07 -44.22 -14.39
C PRO A 716 1.44 -44.07 -15.79
N THR A 717 0.15 -43.74 -15.86
CA THR A 717 -0.55 -43.48 -17.13
C THR A 717 -0.39 -42.05 -17.64
N ASP A 718 0.27 -41.17 -16.87
CA ASP A 718 0.44 -39.78 -17.28
C ASP A 718 1.49 -39.62 -18.39
N VAL A 719 1.29 -38.59 -19.19
CA VAL A 719 2.22 -38.13 -20.22
C VAL A 719 2.62 -36.71 -19.85
N ILE A 720 3.86 -36.56 -19.41
CA ILE A 720 4.40 -35.27 -18.99
C ILE A 720 5.20 -34.68 -20.14
N ALA A 721 4.85 -33.46 -20.55
CA ALA A 721 5.59 -32.73 -21.56
C ALA A 721 6.92 -32.20 -20.99
N GLN A 722 8.02 -32.45 -21.70
CA GLN A 722 9.30 -31.80 -21.43
C GLN A 722 9.45 -30.61 -22.38
N ALA A 723 8.99 -29.45 -21.92
CA ALA A 723 8.95 -28.20 -22.68
C ALA A 723 9.98 -27.18 -22.18
N ALA A 724 10.36 -27.23 -20.89
CA ALA A 724 11.37 -26.38 -20.30
C ALA A 724 12.79 -26.73 -20.76
N ASN A 725 13.65 -25.72 -20.88
CA ASN A 725 15.07 -25.93 -21.14
C ASN A 725 15.72 -26.66 -19.95
N CYS A 726 16.64 -27.60 -20.19
CA CYS A 726 17.32 -28.35 -19.12
C CYS A 726 18.27 -27.48 -18.29
N THR A 727 18.63 -26.28 -18.76
CA THR A 727 19.33 -25.24 -17.99
C THR A 727 18.41 -24.45 -17.07
N PHE A 728 17.10 -24.68 -17.13
CA PHE A 728 16.11 -24.11 -16.22
C PHE A 728 15.57 -25.20 -15.29
N ASP A 729 15.45 -24.87 -14.01
CA ASP A 729 15.07 -25.83 -12.97
C ASP A 729 13.67 -26.42 -13.14
N ALA A 730 12.76 -25.75 -13.85
CA ALA A 730 11.46 -26.34 -14.23
C ALA A 730 11.58 -27.70 -14.94
N ALA A 731 12.66 -27.94 -15.70
CA ALA A 731 12.91 -29.25 -16.31
C ALA A 731 13.10 -30.37 -15.28
N THR A 732 13.52 -30.04 -14.05
CA THR A 732 13.64 -30.98 -12.93
C THR A 732 12.29 -31.59 -12.58
N PHE A 733 11.22 -30.78 -12.50
CA PHE A 733 9.86 -31.29 -12.30
C PHE A 733 9.43 -32.16 -13.49
N GLU A 734 9.61 -31.68 -14.72
CA GLU A 734 9.17 -32.41 -15.92
C GLU A 734 9.82 -33.79 -16.02
N ILE A 735 11.15 -33.85 -15.90
CA ILE A 735 11.95 -35.07 -16.09
C ILE A 735 11.76 -36.04 -14.93
N TRP A 736 12.02 -35.59 -13.70
CA TRP A 736 12.02 -36.49 -12.54
C TRP A 736 10.60 -36.78 -12.05
N GLY A 737 9.65 -35.86 -12.27
CA GLY A 737 8.23 -36.10 -12.05
C GLY A 737 7.73 -37.27 -12.88
N ALA A 738 8.12 -37.35 -14.15
CA ALA A 738 7.74 -38.46 -15.00
C ALA A 738 8.46 -39.76 -14.62
N LEU A 739 9.80 -39.71 -14.65
CA LEU A 739 10.63 -40.92 -14.59
C LEU A 739 10.58 -41.62 -13.23
N LEU A 740 10.38 -40.89 -12.13
CA LEU A 740 10.31 -41.49 -10.80
C LEU A 740 8.93 -42.02 -10.42
N ASN A 741 7.87 -41.64 -11.15
CA ASN A 741 6.48 -42.07 -10.90
C ASN A 741 5.94 -43.06 -11.95
N GLY A 742 6.79 -43.57 -12.84
CA GLY A 742 6.39 -44.55 -13.86
C GLY A 742 5.68 -43.97 -15.08
N ALA A 743 5.64 -42.63 -15.20
CA ALA A 743 4.95 -41.92 -16.28
C ALA A 743 5.84 -41.74 -17.51
N ARG A 744 5.23 -41.41 -18.65
CA ARG A 744 5.93 -41.18 -19.91
C ARG A 744 6.39 -39.73 -20.02
N LEU A 745 7.69 -39.50 -20.22
CA LEU A 745 8.26 -38.20 -20.56
C LEU A 745 8.22 -37.98 -22.08
N LEU A 746 7.59 -36.90 -22.53
CA LEU A 746 7.48 -36.57 -23.95
C LEU A 746 8.20 -35.26 -24.25
N GLY A 747 9.32 -35.32 -24.97
CA GLY A 747 10.03 -34.12 -25.36
C GLY A 747 9.31 -33.33 -26.45
N VAL A 748 9.12 -32.03 -26.20
CA VAL A 748 8.47 -31.09 -27.13
C VAL A 748 9.55 -30.35 -27.91
N ARG A 749 9.38 -30.06 -29.19
CA ARG A 749 10.35 -29.18 -29.90
C ARG A 749 10.13 -27.71 -29.52
N LYS A 750 11.20 -26.92 -29.45
CA LYS A 750 11.13 -25.50 -29.04
C LYS A 750 10.29 -24.65 -29.98
N ASP A 751 10.48 -24.79 -31.30
CA ASP A 751 9.68 -24.12 -32.34
C ASP A 751 8.18 -24.42 -32.20
N LEU A 752 7.86 -25.67 -31.90
CA LEU A 752 6.49 -26.13 -31.69
C LEU A 752 5.89 -25.53 -30.41
N ALA A 753 6.60 -25.58 -29.28
CA ALA A 753 6.13 -25.04 -28.00
C ALA A 753 5.81 -23.53 -28.10
N LEU A 754 6.56 -22.79 -28.91
CA LEU A 754 6.37 -21.35 -29.13
C LEU A 754 5.28 -21.00 -30.16
N SER A 755 4.60 -22.00 -30.74
CA SER A 755 3.59 -21.84 -31.79
C SER A 755 2.21 -22.28 -31.29
N PRO A 756 1.39 -21.38 -30.70
CA PRO A 756 0.22 -21.75 -29.90
C PRO A 756 -0.76 -22.75 -30.55
N LYS A 757 -1.13 -22.53 -31.82
CA LYS A 757 -2.09 -23.39 -32.54
C LYS A 757 -1.52 -24.78 -32.82
N GLN A 758 -0.24 -24.84 -33.19
CA GLN A 758 0.44 -26.10 -33.48
C GLN A 758 0.65 -26.88 -32.17
N PHE A 759 1.05 -26.18 -31.10
CA PHE A 759 1.23 -26.80 -29.79
C PHE A 759 -0.09 -27.34 -29.21
N ALA A 760 -1.20 -26.60 -29.32
CA ALA A 760 -2.52 -27.08 -28.92
C ALA A 760 -2.94 -28.36 -29.65
N THR A 761 -2.62 -28.46 -30.94
CA THR A 761 -2.88 -29.67 -31.74
C THR A 761 -1.98 -30.82 -31.31
N PHE A 762 -0.70 -30.53 -31.06
CA PHE A 762 0.27 -31.51 -30.58
C PHE A 762 -0.12 -32.09 -29.22
N MET A 763 -0.52 -31.25 -28.26
CA MET A 763 -0.98 -31.66 -26.92
C MET A 763 -2.08 -32.72 -26.99
N ARG A 764 -3.09 -32.48 -27.84
CA ARG A 764 -4.17 -33.45 -28.06
C ARG A 764 -3.71 -34.71 -28.79
N SER A 765 -2.87 -34.57 -29.81
CA SER A 765 -2.42 -35.72 -30.61
C SER A 765 -1.51 -36.70 -29.86
N GLN A 766 -0.87 -36.23 -28.79
CA GLN A 766 0.08 -37.01 -27.99
C GLN A 766 -0.47 -37.39 -26.61
N ASP A 767 -1.75 -37.07 -26.35
CA ASP A 767 -2.42 -37.29 -25.07
C ASP A 767 -1.63 -36.73 -23.88
N ILE A 768 -1.07 -35.52 -24.01
CA ILE A 768 -0.39 -34.84 -22.90
C ILE A 768 -1.41 -34.68 -21.76
N SER A 769 -1.06 -35.14 -20.56
CA SER A 769 -1.91 -35.06 -19.37
C SER A 769 -1.38 -34.09 -18.31
N VAL A 770 -0.07 -33.87 -18.26
CA VAL A 770 0.58 -32.93 -17.33
C VAL A 770 1.49 -31.99 -18.11
N LEU A 771 1.31 -30.70 -17.89
CA LEU A 771 2.09 -29.65 -18.54
C LEU A 771 2.45 -28.56 -17.53
N PHE A 772 3.72 -28.16 -17.53
CA PHE A 772 4.16 -26.91 -16.93
C PHE A 772 4.43 -25.87 -18.01
N LEU A 773 4.01 -24.63 -17.78
CA LEU A 773 4.32 -23.48 -18.64
C LEU A 773 4.86 -22.31 -17.82
N THR A 774 5.75 -21.53 -18.42
CA THR A 774 5.99 -20.19 -17.89
C THR A 774 4.72 -19.35 -18.05
N THR A 775 4.48 -18.42 -17.12
CA THR A 775 3.29 -17.55 -17.17
C THR A 775 3.13 -16.84 -18.52
N ALA A 776 4.22 -16.36 -19.12
CA ALA A 776 4.19 -15.76 -20.45
C ALA A 776 3.71 -16.71 -21.56
N LEU A 777 4.19 -17.96 -21.57
CA LEU A 777 3.78 -18.94 -22.57
C LEU A 777 2.33 -19.40 -22.34
N PHE A 778 1.92 -19.54 -21.08
CA PHE A 778 0.53 -19.76 -20.71
C PHE A 778 -0.37 -18.65 -21.28
N ASN A 779 -0.06 -17.38 -21.03
CA ASN A 779 -0.82 -16.24 -21.53
C ASN A 779 -0.90 -16.22 -23.06
N GLN A 780 0.22 -16.46 -23.74
CA GLN A 780 0.28 -16.47 -25.21
C GLN A 780 -0.62 -17.56 -25.80
N ILE A 781 -0.63 -18.76 -25.21
CA ILE A 781 -1.48 -19.86 -25.67
C ILE A 781 -2.94 -19.61 -25.29
N ALA A 782 -3.22 -19.18 -24.06
CA ALA A 782 -4.55 -18.83 -23.59
C ALA A 782 -5.20 -17.76 -24.47
N GLN A 783 -4.45 -16.73 -24.87
CA GLN A 783 -4.94 -15.69 -25.77
C GLN A 783 -5.29 -16.23 -27.16
N ALA A 784 -4.46 -17.13 -27.71
CA ALA A 784 -4.62 -17.61 -29.08
C ALA A 784 -5.63 -18.77 -29.19
N VAL A 785 -5.65 -19.67 -28.21
CA VAL A 785 -6.41 -20.91 -28.17
C VAL A 785 -6.72 -21.27 -26.69
N PRO A 786 -7.68 -20.61 -26.02
CA PRO A 786 -8.00 -20.87 -24.61
C PRO A 786 -8.33 -22.35 -24.32
N SER A 787 -9.06 -22.99 -25.24
CA SER A 787 -9.48 -24.40 -25.15
C SER A 787 -8.34 -25.41 -25.35
N ALA A 788 -7.10 -24.96 -25.57
CA ALA A 788 -5.94 -25.83 -25.76
C ALA A 788 -5.66 -26.75 -24.57
N PHE A 789 -6.12 -26.37 -23.38
CA PHE A 789 -5.78 -27.00 -22.11
C PHE A 789 -6.81 -28.01 -21.60
N ASN A 790 -7.97 -28.13 -22.27
CA ASN A 790 -9.11 -28.91 -21.78
C ASN A 790 -8.84 -30.41 -21.59
N SER A 791 -7.86 -30.97 -22.31
CA SER A 791 -7.48 -32.38 -22.21
C SER A 791 -6.49 -32.66 -21.08
N LEU A 792 -5.94 -31.63 -20.44
CA LEU A 792 -4.94 -31.78 -19.40
C LEU A 792 -5.58 -32.19 -18.07
N ARG A 793 -4.96 -33.13 -17.36
CA ARG A 793 -5.27 -33.40 -15.96
C ARG A 793 -4.69 -32.30 -15.06
N TYR A 794 -3.45 -31.90 -15.33
CA TYR A 794 -2.78 -30.84 -14.60
C TYR A 794 -2.15 -29.86 -15.57
N LEU A 795 -2.53 -28.60 -15.46
CA LEU A 795 -1.79 -27.47 -16.02
C LEU A 795 -1.19 -26.69 -14.87
N LEU A 796 0.13 -26.66 -14.82
CA LEU A 796 0.90 -25.84 -13.90
C LEU A 796 1.42 -24.63 -14.67
N PHE A 797 1.31 -23.45 -14.12
CA PHE A 797 1.94 -22.26 -14.68
C PHE A 797 2.58 -21.41 -13.59
N GLY A 798 3.67 -20.74 -13.93
CA GLY A 798 4.38 -19.92 -12.96
C GLY A 798 5.66 -19.30 -13.50
N GLY A 799 6.45 -18.77 -12.57
CA GLY A 799 7.70 -18.10 -12.88
C GLY A 799 7.58 -16.59 -12.99
N GLU A 800 6.38 -16.02 -13.20
CA GLU A 800 6.12 -14.56 -13.26
C GLU A 800 4.73 -14.19 -12.73
N ALA A 801 4.49 -12.90 -12.52
CA ALA A 801 3.15 -12.38 -12.24
C ALA A 801 2.19 -12.71 -13.39
N VAL A 802 0.99 -13.15 -13.05
CA VAL A 802 -0.02 -13.61 -14.01
C VAL A 802 -1.01 -12.51 -14.37
N ASP A 803 -1.46 -12.53 -15.62
CA ASP A 803 -2.57 -11.72 -16.08
C ASP A 803 -3.87 -12.49 -15.83
N VAL A 804 -4.63 -12.00 -14.85
CA VAL A 804 -5.93 -12.54 -14.41
C VAL A 804 -6.89 -12.75 -15.59
N LYS A 805 -6.84 -11.90 -16.62
CA LYS A 805 -7.71 -12.00 -17.78
C LYS A 805 -7.58 -13.35 -18.49
N TRP A 806 -6.35 -13.81 -18.72
CA TRP A 806 -6.11 -15.05 -19.47
C TRP A 806 -6.42 -16.29 -18.65
N VAL A 807 -6.25 -16.21 -17.33
CA VAL A 807 -6.68 -17.26 -16.41
C VAL A 807 -8.20 -17.42 -16.46
N ARG A 808 -8.94 -16.31 -16.40
CA ARG A 808 -10.40 -16.31 -16.53
C ARG A 808 -10.87 -16.86 -17.88
N GLU A 809 -10.18 -16.47 -18.96
CA GLU A 809 -10.49 -16.95 -20.31
C GLU A 809 -10.33 -18.48 -20.44
N VAL A 810 -9.28 -19.05 -19.85
CA VAL A 810 -9.07 -20.52 -19.82
C VAL A 810 -10.16 -21.21 -19.00
N LEU A 811 -10.53 -20.67 -17.85
CA LEU A 811 -11.61 -21.23 -17.01
C LEU A 811 -12.95 -21.26 -17.77
N ASN A 812 -13.27 -20.18 -18.49
CA ASN A 812 -14.54 -20.04 -19.21
C ASN A 812 -14.64 -20.86 -20.51
N ASN A 813 -13.51 -21.14 -21.18
CA ASN A 813 -13.50 -21.69 -22.53
C ASN A 813 -12.84 -23.08 -22.66
N GLY A 814 -12.64 -23.77 -21.55
CA GLY A 814 -12.13 -25.15 -21.54
C GLY A 814 -11.01 -25.35 -20.53
N ALA A 815 -11.36 -25.26 -19.24
CA ALA A 815 -10.44 -25.46 -18.14
C ALA A 815 -9.81 -26.87 -18.18
N PRO A 816 -8.53 -27.00 -17.78
CA PRO A 816 -7.96 -28.30 -17.45
C PRO A 816 -8.67 -28.87 -16.20
N GLN A 817 -8.47 -30.17 -15.91
CA GLN A 817 -9.05 -30.76 -14.70
C GLN A 817 -8.55 -30.07 -13.41
N GLN A 818 -7.29 -29.66 -13.39
CA GLN A 818 -6.66 -28.90 -12.31
C GLN A 818 -5.76 -27.81 -12.92
N LEU A 819 -6.03 -26.55 -12.58
CA LEU A 819 -5.23 -25.40 -12.96
C LEU A 819 -4.46 -24.90 -11.74
N LEU A 820 -3.13 -25.02 -11.76
CA LEU A 820 -2.28 -24.72 -10.62
C LEU A 820 -1.37 -23.53 -10.93
N HIS A 821 -1.47 -22.47 -10.13
CA HIS A 821 -0.47 -21.41 -10.10
C HIS A 821 0.64 -21.83 -9.14
N VAL A 822 1.88 -21.90 -9.63
CA VAL A 822 3.04 -22.35 -8.84
C VAL A 822 4.11 -21.27 -8.75
N TYR A 823 4.78 -21.24 -7.61
CA TYR A 823 5.85 -20.29 -7.33
C TYR A 823 7.02 -21.00 -6.65
N GLY A 824 8.24 -20.66 -7.06
CA GLY A 824 9.45 -21.04 -6.36
C GLY A 824 10.69 -20.40 -6.98
N PRO A 825 11.71 -20.06 -6.17
CA PRO A 825 13.03 -19.74 -6.67
C PRO A 825 13.86 -21.02 -6.87
N THR A 826 14.90 -20.93 -7.70
CA THR A 826 15.84 -22.03 -7.93
C THR A 826 16.52 -22.52 -6.66
N GLU A 827 16.76 -21.61 -5.71
CA GLU A 827 17.35 -21.93 -4.41
C GLU A 827 16.44 -22.75 -3.49
N ASN A 828 15.19 -23.04 -3.87
CA ASN A 828 14.32 -24.00 -3.17
C ASN A 828 13.81 -25.13 -4.10
N THR A 829 14.55 -25.42 -5.17
CA THR A 829 14.30 -26.53 -6.09
C THR A 829 12.94 -26.43 -6.78
N THR A 830 12.83 -25.51 -7.74
CA THR A 830 11.69 -25.35 -8.66
C THR A 830 10.41 -24.78 -8.02
N PHE A 831 9.70 -25.55 -7.18
CA PHE A 831 8.42 -25.14 -6.59
C PHE A 831 8.48 -25.09 -5.06
N THR A 832 7.96 -24.00 -4.51
CA THR A 832 7.87 -23.71 -3.07
C THR A 832 6.42 -23.68 -2.63
N SER A 833 5.54 -23.07 -3.41
CA SER A 833 4.12 -22.94 -3.11
C SER A 833 3.25 -23.19 -4.34
N TRP A 834 1.97 -23.46 -4.07
CA TRP A 834 0.98 -23.73 -5.10
C TRP A 834 -0.39 -23.21 -4.69
N TYR A 835 -1.19 -22.80 -5.68
CA TYR A 835 -2.58 -22.40 -5.55
C TYR A 835 -3.43 -23.11 -6.60
N LEU A 836 -4.53 -23.73 -6.17
CA LEU A 836 -5.54 -24.29 -7.08
C LEU A 836 -6.46 -23.17 -7.53
N VAL A 837 -6.40 -22.83 -8.81
CA VAL A 837 -7.28 -21.83 -9.40
C VAL A 837 -8.59 -22.50 -9.81
N GLN A 838 -9.65 -22.23 -9.06
CA GLN A 838 -11.00 -22.74 -9.35
C GLN A 838 -11.89 -21.67 -9.98
N ASP A 839 -11.76 -20.45 -9.48
CA ASP A 839 -12.48 -19.26 -9.90
C ASP A 839 -11.57 -18.03 -9.83
N VAL A 840 -11.98 -16.96 -10.51
CA VAL A 840 -11.30 -15.67 -10.45
C VAL A 840 -12.35 -14.57 -10.35
N PRO A 841 -12.47 -13.90 -9.18
CA PRO A 841 -13.42 -12.80 -8.97
C PRO A 841 -13.29 -11.72 -10.06
N GLU A 842 -14.37 -10.98 -10.35
CA GLU A 842 -14.39 -9.98 -11.43
C GLU A 842 -13.37 -8.85 -11.19
N ASP A 843 -13.23 -8.44 -9.94
CA ASP A 843 -12.36 -7.39 -9.42
C ASP A 843 -10.94 -7.85 -9.07
N ALA A 844 -10.65 -9.15 -9.19
CA ALA A 844 -9.33 -9.69 -8.89
C ALA A 844 -8.25 -9.09 -9.83
N THR A 845 -7.21 -8.53 -9.22
CA THR A 845 -6.06 -7.94 -9.93
C THR A 845 -4.83 -8.85 -9.95
N THR A 846 -4.80 -9.86 -9.07
CA THR A 846 -3.72 -10.85 -8.98
C THR A 846 -4.30 -12.26 -8.79
N ILE A 847 -3.45 -13.29 -8.93
CA ILE A 847 -3.74 -14.66 -8.50
C ILE A 847 -2.75 -15.04 -7.39
N PRO A 848 -3.20 -15.57 -6.24
CA PRO A 848 -2.32 -15.99 -5.17
C PRO A 848 -1.28 -17.02 -5.63
N ILE A 849 -0.10 -17.00 -5.00
CA ILE A 849 0.90 -18.07 -5.10
C ILE A 849 0.63 -19.22 -4.12
N GLY A 850 -0.43 -19.08 -3.31
CA GLY A 850 -1.04 -20.12 -2.49
C GLY A 850 -0.25 -20.49 -1.26
N ARG A 851 -0.15 -21.79 -0.96
CA ARG A 851 0.45 -22.31 0.28
C ARG A 851 1.68 -23.17 0.00
N PRO A 852 2.57 -23.39 1.00
CA PRO A 852 3.77 -24.16 0.79
C PRO A 852 3.46 -25.59 0.32
N ILE A 853 4.32 -26.15 -0.55
CA ILE A 853 4.25 -27.58 -0.88
C ILE A 853 4.77 -28.42 0.30
N ALA A 854 4.68 -29.73 0.19
CA ALA A 854 5.13 -30.66 1.23
C ALA A 854 6.61 -30.44 1.63
N ASN A 855 6.91 -30.57 2.92
CA ASN A 855 8.25 -30.45 3.53
C ASN A 855 8.94 -29.10 3.28
N THR A 856 8.16 -28.03 3.23
CA THR A 856 8.66 -26.66 3.06
C THR A 856 7.85 -25.68 3.89
N GLN A 857 8.57 -24.73 4.47
CA GLN A 857 8.01 -23.65 5.25
C GLN A 857 8.18 -22.33 4.51
N ILE A 858 7.20 -21.43 4.62
CA ILE A 858 7.28 -20.06 4.15
C ILE A 858 6.93 -19.13 5.32
N TYR A 859 7.80 -18.15 5.55
CA TYR A 859 7.60 -17.09 6.53
C TYR A 859 7.62 -15.74 5.82
N LEU A 860 6.64 -14.88 6.13
CA LEU A 860 6.67 -13.48 5.71
C LEU A 860 7.22 -12.63 6.86
N LEU A 861 8.39 -12.02 6.64
CA LEU A 861 9.11 -11.29 7.68
C LEU A 861 9.35 -9.82 7.29
N ASP A 862 9.43 -8.94 8.29
CA ASP A 862 9.87 -7.56 8.12
C ASP A 862 11.41 -7.45 8.05
N SER A 863 11.92 -6.22 7.88
CA SER A 863 13.36 -5.95 7.79
C SER A 863 14.16 -6.35 9.05
N GLN A 864 13.49 -6.60 10.17
CA GLN A 864 14.08 -7.02 11.45
C GLN A 864 13.83 -8.52 11.73
N LEU A 865 13.48 -9.28 10.69
CA LEU A 865 13.20 -10.71 10.75
C LEU A 865 12.06 -11.07 11.71
N GLN A 866 11.12 -10.14 11.95
CA GLN A 866 9.91 -10.43 12.72
C GLN A 866 8.76 -10.84 11.79
N PRO A 867 7.91 -11.81 12.18
CA PRO A 867 6.76 -12.18 11.38
C PRO A 867 5.77 -11.02 11.25
N VAL A 868 5.25 -10.83 10.03
CA VAL A 868 4.20 -9.85 9.74
C VAL A 868 2.82 -10.48 9.84
N GLY A 869 1.81 -9.66 10.17
CA GLY A 869 0.42 -10.11 10.30
C GLY A 869 -0.28 -10.32 8.96
N VAL A 870 -1.46 -10.94 8.99
CA VAL A 870 -2.31 -11.12 7.80
C VAL A 870 -2.67 -9.75 7.19
N GLY A 871 -2.51 -9.65 5.86
CA GLY A 871 -2.68 -8.43 5.07
C GLY A 871 -1.46 -7.52 5.02
N VAL A 872 -0.47 -7.67 5.93
CA VAL A 872 0.72 -6.81 5.99
C VAL A 872 1.80 -7.35 5.03
N PRO A 873 2.36 -6.50 4.16
CA PRO A 873 3.44 -6.92 3.28
C PRO A 873 4.74 -7.26 4.05
N GLY A 874 5.34 -8.40 3.71
CA GLY A 874 6.64 -8.86 4.22
C GLY A 874 7.48 -9.48 3.10
N GLU A 875 8.76 -9.71 3.39
CA GLU A 875 9.66 -10.46 2.51
C GLU A 875 9.46 -11.97 2.71
N ILE A 876 9.48 -12.75 1.63
CA ILE A 876 9.33 -14.21 1.66
C ILE A 876 10.67 -14.84 2.08
N TYR A 877 10.63 -15.63 3.15
CA TYR A 877 11.71 -16.51 3.61
C TYR A 877 11.26 -17.96 3.52
N ILE A 878 12.13 -18.84 3.01
CA ILE A 878 11.78 -20.23 2.71
C ILE A 878 12.64 -21.18 3.52
N GLY A 879 12.03 -22.17 4.16
CA GLY A 879 12.69 -23.26 4.88
C GLY A 879 12.33 -24.64 4.33
N GLY A 880 13.04 -25.66 4.79
CA GLY A 880 12.70 -27.06 4.59
C GLY A 880 13.61 -27.79 3.61
N ASP A 881 13.19 -28.99 3.20
CA ASP A 881 14.04 -29.95 2.49
C ASP A 881 14.32 -29.58 1.02
N GLY A 882 13.62 -28.56 0.51
CA GLY A 882 13.82 -28.03 -0.84
C GLY A 882 15.04 -27.16 -1.04
N LEU A 883 15.64 -26.69 0.06
CA LEU A 883 16.70 -25.69 0.00
C LEU A 883 17.92 -26.24 -0.75
N ALA A 884 18.41 -25.41 -1.65
CA ALA A 884 19.73 -25.57 -2.23
C ALA A 884 20.79 -25.51 -1.12
N ARG A 885 21.89 -26.22 -1.32
CA ARG A 885 23.00 -26.27 -0.36
C ARG A 885 23.69 -24.92 -0.23
N GLU A 886 24.03 -24.34 -1.38
CA GLU A 886 24.83 -23.12 -1.47
C GLU A 886 24.83 -22.55 -2.90
N TYR A 887 25.44 -21.36 -3.05
CA TYR A 887 25.97 -20.90 -4.32
C TYR A 887 27.40 -21.42 -4.50
N LEU A 888 27.65 -22.10 -5.62
CA LEU A 888 28.94 -22.69 -5.96
C LEU A 888 30.05 -21.62 -5.92
N ASN A 889 31.11 -21.88 -5.17
CA ASN A 889 32.28 -20.99 -5.06
C ASN A 889 31.95 -19.55 -4.62
N ARG A 890 30.85 -19.33 -3.87
CA ARG A 890 30.41 -18.01 -3.39
C ARG A 890 29.96 -18.05 -1.90
N PRO A 891 30.84 -18.39 -0.96
CA PRO A 891 30.46 -18.57 0.46
C PRO A 891 29.87 -17.30 1.10
N GLU A 892 30.36 -16.12 0.74
CA GLU A 892 29.83 -14.84 1.26
C GLU A 892 28.36 -14.62 0.85
N LEU A 893 28.05 -14.86 -0.44
CA LEU A 893 26.68 -14.76 -0.95
C LEU A 893 25.79 -15.85 -0.34
N THR A 894 26.32 -17.06 -0.15
CA THR A 894 25.62 -18.15 0.54
C THR A 894 25.24 -17.74 1.96
N GLN A 895 26.15 -17.22 2.77
CA GLN A 895 25.85 -16.77 4.13
C GLN A 895 24.88 -15.59 4.17
N GLN A 896 24.93 -14.70 3.17
CA GLN A 896 24.00 -13.58 3.07
C GLN A 896 22.56 -14.03 2.74
N LYS A 897 22.41 -15.09 1.93
CA LYS A 897 21.11 -15.53 1.42
C LYS A 897 20.51 -16.72 2.15
N PHE A 898 21.33 -17.59 2.75
CA PHE A 898 20.92 -18.73 3.56
C PHE A 898 21.25 -18.44 5.02
N ILE A 899 20.27 -17.93 5.75
CA ILE A 899 20.42 -17.45 7.13
C ILE A 899 19.92 -18.51 8.13
N PRO A 900 20.35 -18.49 9.41
CA PRO A 900 19.83 -19.40 10.42
C PRO A 900 18.31 -19.27 10.60
N ASN A 901 17.60 -20.39 10.78
CA ASN A 901 16.16 -20.39 11.02
C ASN A 901 15.83 -20.15 12.50
N ALA A 902 15.45 -18.91 12.83
CA ALA A 902 15.08 -18.51 14.20
C ALA A 902 13.78 -19.15 14.72
N PHE A 903 12.99 -19.80 13.86
CA PHE A 903 11.70 -20.41 14.22
C PHE A 903 11.77 -21.93 14.35
N SER A 904 12.94 -22.53 14.11
CA SER A 904 13.17 -23.97 14.27
C SER A 904 13.91 -24.28 15.57
N SER A 905 13.61 -25.43 16.16
CA SER A 905 14.41 -26.00 17.25
C SER A 905 15.70 -26.68 16.76
N ASP A 906 15.79 -26.98 15.46
CA ASP A 906 17.00 -27.53 14.84
C ASP A 906 17.99 -26.42 14.50
N SER A 907 19.14 -26.43 15.16
CA SER A 907 20.22 -25.47 14.97
C SER A 907 20.86 -25.51 13.58
N HIS A 908 20.65 -26.57 12.80
CA HIS A 908 21.12 -26.69 11.43
C HIS A 908 20.10 -26.22 10.39
N SER A 909 18.88 -25.89 10.82
CA SER A 909 17.84 -25.37 9.93
C SER A 909 18.19 -23.96 9.46
N CYS A 910 18.02 -23.72 8.15
CA CYS A 910 18.27 -22.44 7.51
C CYS A 910 17.01 -21.92 6.82
N LEU A 911 16.98 -20.62 6.56
CA LEU A 911 16.00 -19.94 5.71
C LEU A 911 16.71 -19.32 4.52
N TYR A 912 16.16 -19.51 3.32
CA TYR A 912 16.55 -18.77 2.13
C TYR A 912 15.79 -17.45 2.02
N LYS A 913 16.54 -16.36 1.88
CA LYS A 913 16.07 -14.99 1.70
C LYS A 913 15.85 -14.69 0.22
N THR A 914 14.58 -14.66 -0.20
CA THR A 914 14.20 -14.62 -1.62
C THR A 914 14.38 -13.25 -2.30
N GLY A 915 14.24 -12.15 -1.54
CA GLY A 915 14.08 -10.80 -2.10
C GLY A 915 12.68 -10.49 -2.66
N ASP A 916 11.74 -11.43 -2.52
CA ASP A 916 10.35 -11.30 -3.00
C ASP A 916 9.44 -10.76 -1.88
N LYS A 917 8.53 -9.84 -2.22
CA LYS A 917 7.56 -9.22 -1.30
C LYS A 917 6.19 -9.85 -1.50
N ALA A 918 5.51 -10.18 -0.41
CA ALA A 918 4.19 -10.80 -0.42
C ALA A 918 3.38 -10.44 0.84
N ARG A 919 2.10 -10.80 0.88
CA ARG A 919 1.27 -10.77 2.09
C ARG A 919 0.44 -12.03 2.23
N TYR A 920 0.09 -12.39 3.45
CA TYR A 920 -0.91 -13.43 3.69
C TYR A 920 -2.32 -12.88 3.48
N LEU A 921 -3.16 -13.66 2.83
CA LEU A 921 -4.60 -13.50 2.80
C LEU A 921 -5.23 -14.15 4.04
N SER A 922 -6.49 -13.82 4.32
CA SER A 922 -7.22 -14.30 5.51
C SER A 922 -7.36 -15.82 5.56
N ASP A 923 -7.34 -16.48 4.41
CA ASP A 923 -7.38 -17.93 4.28
C ASP A 923 -5.98 -18.58 4.35
N GLY A 924 -4.91 -17.81 4.53
CA GLY A 924 -3.53 -18.32 4.58
C GLY A 924 -2.88 -18.57 3.22
N ASN A 925 -3.56 -18.30 2.10
CA ASN A 925 -2.89 -18.18 0.81
C ASN A 925 -1.98 -16.94 0.80
N ILE A 926 -0.93 -17.00 0.00
CA ILE A 926 0.05 -15.93 -0.12
C ILE A 926 -0.20 -15.18 -1.42
N GLU A 927 -0.33 -13.86 -1.35
CA GLU A 927 -0.38 -12.97 -2.51
C GLU A 927 1.01 -12.37 -2.77
N PHE A 928 1.50 -12.49 -4.00
CA PHE A 928 2.78 -11.93 -4.41
C PHE A 928 2.63 -10.45 -4.81
N LEU A 929 3.46 -9.58 -4.24
CA LEU A 929 3.40 -8.12 -4.43
C LEU A 929 4.56 -7.55 -5.25
N GLY A 930 5.54 -8.38 -5.63
CA GLY A 930 6.70 -7.96 -6.42
C GLY A 930 8.04 -8.28 -5.76
N ARG A 931 9.09 -7.59 -6.18
CA ARG A 931 10.45 -7.74 -5.64
C ARG A 931 10.89 -6.50 -4.88
N ILE A 932 11.71 -6.71 -3.86
CA ILE A 932 12.32 -5.64 -3.07
C ILE A 932 13.57 -5.11 -3.78
N ASP A 933 14.26 -5.97 -4.51
CA ASP A 933 15.45 -5.65 -5.29
C ASP A 933 15.11 -5.30 -6.76
N HIS A 934 16.13 -5.01 -7.56
CA HIS A 934 16.00 -4.68 -8.98
C HIS A 934 15.98 -5.91 -9.89
N GLN A 935 15.84 -7.10 -9.33
CA GLN A 935 15.71 -8.30 -10.12
C GLN A 935 14.30 -8.33 -10.74
N VAL A 936 14.22 -8.87 -11.95
CA VAL A 936 12.98 -8.92 -12.72
C VAL A 936 12.80 -10.29 -13.34
N LYS A 937 11.53 -10.62 -13.61
CA LYS A 937 11.14 -11.83 -14.35
C LYS A 937 10.56 -11.38 -15.68
N ILE A 938 11.18 -11.82 -16.78
CA ILE A 938 10.72 -11.54 -18.15
C ILE A 938 10.65 -12.86 -18.94
N ARG A 939 9.45 -13.23 -19.39
CA ARG A 939 9.15 -14.48 -20.11
C ARG A 939 9.57 -15.75 -19.35
N GLY A 940 9.58 -15.70 -18.03
CA GLY A 940 9.96 -16.77 -17.12
C GLY A 940 11.45 -16.79 -16.78
N PHE A 941 12.25 -15.93 -17.42
CA PHE A 941 13.67 -15.80 -17.11
C PHE A 941 13.87 -14.83 -15.95
N ARG A 942 14.63 -15.29 -14.95
CA ARG A 942 15.13 -14.45 -13.87
C ARG A 942 16.31 -13.63 -14.41
N ILE A 943 16.18 -12.30 -14.39
CA ILE A 943 17.16 -11.37 -14.93
C ILE A 943 17.53 -10.35 -13.85
N GLU A 944 18.83 -10.21 -13.62
CA GLU A 944 19.40 -9.16 -12.79
C GLU A 944 19.72 -7.95 -13.67
N LEU A 945 19.01 -6.83 -13.49
CA LEU A 945 19.26 -5.62 -14.29
C LEU A 945 20.70 -5.13 -14.13
N GLY A 946 21.26 -5.29 -12.93
CA GLY A 946 22.65 -5.00 -12.62
C GLY A 946 23.66 -5.80 -13.46
N GLU A 947 23.33 -7.02 -13.91
CA GLU A 947 24.21 -7.80 -14.79
C GLU A 947 24.35 -7.15 -16.16
N ILE A 948 23.24 -6.65 -16.69
CA ILE A 948 23.24 -5.92 -17.97
C ILE A 948 23.95 -4.57 -17.79
N GLU A 949 23.66 -3.84 -16.72
CA GLU A 949 24.31 -2.56 -16.39
C GLU A 949 25.83 -2.72 -16.21
N THR A 950 26.29 -3.83 -15.62
CA THR A 950 27.72 -4.13 -15.44
C THR A 950 28.41 -4.42 -16.76
N VAL A 951 27.79 -5.17 -17.67
CA VAL A 951 28.35 -5.38 -19.01
C VAL A 951 28.36 -4.08 -19.80
N LEU A 952 27.29 -3.29 -19.74
CA LEU A 952 27.22 -1.98 -20.41
C LEU A 952 28.28 -1.01 -19.90
N SER A 953 28.55 -0.96 -18.60
CA SER A 953 29.56 -0.07 -18.02
C SER A 953 31.00 -0.41 -18.43
N GLN A 954 31.25 -1.64 -18.91
CA GLN A 954 32.55 -2.05 -19.46
C GLN A 954 32.78 -1.56 -20.90
N HIS A 955 31.76 -1.03 -21.58
CA HIS A 955 31.90 -0.56 -22.95
C HIS A 955 32.58 0.83 -23.00
N PRO A 956 33.69 1.02 -23.74
CA PRO A 956 34.52 2.22 -23.65
C PRO A 956 33.84 3.51 -24.13
N LEU A 957 32.76 3.41 -24.91
CA LEU A 957 31.99 4.56 -25.40
C LEU A 957 30.86 5.02 -24.46
N LEU A 958 30.64 4.34 -23.32
CA LEU A 958 29.58 4.66 -22.37
C LEU A 958 30.16 5.23 -21.07
N LYS A 959 29.56 6.31 -20.57
CA LYS A 959 29.87 6.94 -19.28
C LYS A 959 29.04 6.34 -18.16
N GLU A 960 27.74 6.28 -18.38
CA GLU A 960 26.74 5.77 -17.43
C GLU A 960 25.68 4.98 -18.19
N SER A 961 25.10 3.98 -17.54
CA SER A 961 23.97 3.23 -18.10
C SER A 961 23.05 2.77 -16.99
N VAL A 962 21.75 2.79 -17.25
CA VAL A 962 20.74 2.16 -16.38
C VAL A 962 19.80 1.33 -17.23
N VAL A 963 19.45 0.14 -16.76
CA VAL A 963 18.51 -0.74 -17.44
C VAL A 963 17.27 -0.86 -16.58
N VAL A 964 16.10 -0.71 -17.20
CA VAL A 964 14.81 -0.87 -16.53
C VAL A 964 13.93 -1.82 -17.32
N VAL A 965 12.98 -2.42 -16.62
CA VAL A 965 11.84 -3.07 -17.27
C VAL A 965 10.75 -2.05 -17.48
N ARG A 966 10.26 -1.99 -18.71
CA ARG A 966 9.09 -1.21 -19.10
C ARG A 966 7.97 -2.16 -19.51
N GLU A 967 6.76 -1.79 -19.16
CA GLU A 967 5.53 -2.50 -19.46
C GLU A 967 4.52 -1.45 -19.92
N ASP A 968 4.54 -1.14 -21.22
CA ASP A 968 3.66 -0.11 -21.79
C ASP A 968 2.29 -0.69 -22.17
N SER A 969 2.18 -2.02 -22.23
CA SER A 969 0.94 -2.81 -22.29
C SER A 969 1.00 -3.92 -21.24
N PRO A 970 -0.08 -4.20 -20.49
CA PRO A 970 -0.11 -5.29 -19.51
C PRO A 970 0.35 -6.64 -20.11
N GLY A 971 1.34 -7.28 -19.48
CA GLY A 971 1.93 -8.54 -19.90
C GLY A 971 3.11 -8.45 -20.88
N ASP A 972 3.37 -7.29 -21.52
CA ASP A 972 4.48 -7.11 -22.48
C ASP A 972 5.68 -6.41 -21.84
N LYS A 973 6.33 -7.10 -20.89
CA LYS A 973 7.55 -6.63 -20.23
C LYS A 973 8.75 -6.68 -21.18
N ARG A 974 9.47 -5.57 -21.28
CA ARG A 974 10.69 -5.44 -22.07
C ARG A 974 11.82 -4.71 -21.35
N LEU A 975 13.04 -5.11 -21.67
CA LEU A 975 14.25 -4.43 -21.22
C LEU A 975 14.50 -3.18 -22.07
N VAL A 976 14.70 -2.04 -21.40
CA VAL A 976 15.11 -0.77 -22.01
C VAL A 976 16.40 -0.32 -21.33
N ALA A 977 17.45 -0.07 -22.12
CA ALA A 977 18.71 0.49 -21.63
C ALA A 977 18.77 2.00 -21.92
N TYR A 978 19.00 2.79 -20.89
CA TYR A 978 19.28 4.22 -21.00
C TYR A 978 20.78 4.42 -20.88
N LEU A 979 21.36 5.11 -21.86
CA LEU A 979 22.79 5.19 -22.08
C LEU A 979 23.24 6.66 -22.09
N VAL A 980 24.31 6.97 -21.37
CA VAL A 980 25.00 8.26 -21.43
C VAL A 980 26.34 8.06 -22.14
N PRO A 981 26.59 8.69 -23.30
CA PRO A 981 27.86 8.56 -24.03
C PRO A 981 29.06 9.13 -23.25
N ALA A 982 30.25 8.56 -23.46
CA ALA A 982 31.51 9.02 -22.84
C ALA A 982 32.05 10.34 -23.42
N VAL A 983 31.69 10.69 -24.66
CA VAL A 983 32.13 11.93 -25.34
C VAL A 983 30.90 12.79 -25.63
N ASN A 984 30.93 14.06 -25.21
CA ASN A 984 29.83 15.03 -25.37
C ASN A 984 29.60 15.51 -26.82
N ASP A 985 30.12 14.80 -27.83
CA ASP A 985 30.00 15.21 -29.21
C ASP A 985 28.70 14.67 -29.82
N TYR A 986 27.60 15.40 -29.61
CA TYR A 986 26.28 15.13 -30.18
C TYR A 986 26.22 15.32 -31.71
N THR A 987 27.37 15.43 -32.37
CA THR A 987 27.48 15.64 -33.80
C THR A 987 28.02 14.37 -34.49
N HIS A 988 27.16 13.76 -35.30
CA HIS A 988 27.46 12.75 -36.34
C HIS A 988 27.78 11.27 -35.99
N ASP A 989 27.99 10.83 -34.73
CA ASP A 989 28.28 9.38 -34.44
C ASP A 989 27.23 8.61 -33.60
N ASN A 990 26.16 9.27 -33.11
CA ASN A 990 25.11 8.62 -32.30
C ASN A 990 24.34 7.50 -33.03
N GLN A 991 24.29 7.52 -34.36
CA GLN A 991 23.66 6.45 -35.16
C GLN A 991 24.45 5.13 -35.15
N LYS A 992 25.76 5.15 -34.82
CA LYS A 992 26.61 3.95 -34.76
C LYS A 992 26.80 3.42 -33.34
N LEU A 993 26.64 4.26 -32.32
CA LEU A 993 26.82 3.89 -30.91
C LEU A 993 25.85 2.78 -30.48
N VAL A 994 24.55 2.93 -30.72
CA VAL A 994 23.55 1.92 -30.31
C VAL A 994 23.77 0.56 -31.00
N PRO A 995 24.02 0.48 -32.32
CA PRO A 995 24.42 -0.78 -32.97
C PRO A 995 25.68 -1.42 -32.36
N GLN A 996 26.74 -0.63 -32.11
CA GLN A 996 28.00 -1.14 -31.53
C GLN A 996 27.80 -1.65 -30.10
N VAL A 997 27.07 -0.89 -29.28
CA VAL A 997 26.73 -1.30 -27.91
C VAL A 997 25.91 -2.59 -27.96
N ARG A 998 24.87 -2.66 -28.80
CA ARG A 998 24.04 -3.87 -28.95
C ARG A 998 24.86 -5.09 -29.35
N GLU A 999 25.76 -4.97 -30.32
CA GLU A 999 26.65 -6.05 -30.75
C GLU A 999 27.56 -6.51 -29.61
N TYR A 1000 28.14 -5.58 -28.85
CA TYR A 1000 28.99 -5.88 -27.71
C TYR A 1000 28.26 -6.66 -26.61
N ILE A 1001 27.04 -6.27 -26.23
CA ILE A 1001 26.25 -7.02 -25.23
C ILE A 1001 25.80 -8.39 -25.76
N GLN A 1002 25.51 -8.53 -27.06
CA GLN A 1002 25.15 -9.81 -27.68
C GLN A 1002 26.29 -10.84 -27.64
N GLN A 1003 27.55 -10.39 -27.62
CA GLN A 1003 28.71 -11.28 -27.49
C GLN A 1003 28.87 -11.83 -26.06
N LYS A 1004 28.40 -11.08 -25.05
CA LYS A 1004 28.65 -11.35 -23.62
C LYS A 1004 27.45 -11.88 -22.85
N LEU A 1005 26.24 -11.50 -23.25
CA LEU A 1005 25.00 -11.83 -22.57
C LEU A 1005 24.10 -12.74 -23.44
N PRO A 1006 23.33 -13.64 -22.80
CA PRO A 1006 22.30 -14.39 -23.50
C PRO A 1006 21.26 -13.48 -24.18
N ASN A 1007 20.67 -13.93 -25.28
CA ASN A 1007 19.71 -13.16 -26.08
C ASN A 1007 18.52 -12.58 -25.28
N TYR A 1008 18.03 -13.29 -24.25
CA TYR A 1008 16.91 -12.83 -23.42
C TYR A 1008 17.30 -11.67 -22.46
N MET A 1009 18.60 -11.42 -22.24
CA MET A 1009 19.11 -10.31 -21.43
C MET A 1009 19.46 -9.07 -22.27
N VAL A 1010 19.40 -9.15 -23.61
CA VAL A 1010 19.72 -8.03 -24.48
C VAL A 1010 18.54 -7.04 -24.51
N PRO A 1011 18.74 -5.75 -24.16
CA PRO A 1011 17.70 -4.73 -24.21
C PRO A 1011 17.05 -4.60 -25.60
N GLN A 1012 15.73 -4.49 -25.61
CA GLN A 1012 14.94 -4.38 -26.85
C GLN A 1012 15.00 -2.95 -27.40
N ALA A 1013 15.10 -1.96 -26.51
CA ALA A 1013 15.26 -0.55 -26.85
C ALA A 1013 16.46 0.08 -26.12
N PHE A 1014 17.07 1.08 -26.77
CA PHE A 1014 18.18 1.87 -26.24
C PHE A 1014 17.84 3.35 -26.35
N VAL A 1015 17.91 4.08 -25.25
CA VAL A 1015 17.60 5.50 -25.17
C VAL A 1015 18.87 6.26 -24.80
N LEU A 1016 19.30 7.21 -25.64
CA LEU A 1016 20.46 8.05 -25.34
C LEU A 1016 20.03 9.24 -24.48
N LEU A 1017 20.72 9.48 -23.37
CA LEU A 1017 20.50 10.61 -22.47
C LEU A 1017 21.77 11.46 -22.35
N HIS A 1018 21.60 12.76 -22.08
CA HIS A 1018 22.71 13.64 -21.70
C HIS A 1018 23.28 13.31 -20.32
N ALA A 1019 22.38 12.97 -19.40
CA ALA A 1019 22.69 12.52 -18.06
C ALA A 1019 21.52 11.67 -17.56
N LEU A 1020 21.77 10.80 -16.59
CA LEU A 1020 20.70 10.09 -15.91
C LEU A 1020 19.93 11.08 -15.01
N PRO A 1021 18.58 11.09 -15.03
CA PRO A 1021 17.81 11.89 -14.08
C PRO A 1021 18.11 11.41 -12.66
N LEU A 1022 18.32 12.34 -11.74
CA LEU A 1022 18.65 12.05 -10.34
C LEU A 1022 17.55 12.58 -9.42
N THR A 1023 17.22 11.81 -8.39
CA THR A 1023 16.44 12.26 -7.23
C THR A 1023 17.18 13.37 -6.47
N PRO A 1024 16.51 14.15 -5.61
CA PRO A 1024 17.16 15.15 -4.74
C PRO A 1024 18.31 14.59 -3.88
N ASN A 1025 18.32 13.26 -3.64
CA ASN A 1025 19.34 12.54 -2.89
C ASN A 1025 20.50 12.00 -3.76
N GLY A 1026 20.58 12.38 -5.03
CA GLY A 1026 21.67 12.01 -5.94
C GLY A 1026 21.63 10.57 -6.47
N LYS A 1027 20.55 9.81 -6.24
CA LYS A 1027 20.31 8.49 -6.86
C LYS A 1027 19.57 8.62 -8.18
N VAL A 1028 19.80 7.71 -9.13
CA VAL A 1028 19.07 7.66 -10.42
C VAL A 1028 17.56 7.55 -10.18
N ASP A 1029 16.80 8.52 -10.70
CA ASP A 1029 15.35 8.52 -10.69
C ASP A 1029 14.81 7.69 -11.86
N ARG A 1030 14.56 6.41 -11.59
CA ARG A 1030 14.05 5.47 -12.60
C ARG A 1030 12.61 5.80 -13.05
N ARG A 1031 11.84 6.58 -12.29
CA ARG A 1031 10.47 7.00 -12.66
C ARG A 1031 10.50 8.18 -13.63
N ALA A 1032 11.49 9.06 -13.48
CA ALA A 1032 11.73 10.18 -14.39
C ALA A 1032 12.41 9.78 -15.72
N LEU A 1033 12.73 8.49 -15.93
CA LEU A 1033 13.27 8.02 -17.20
C LEU A 1033 12.21 8.12 -18.32
N PRO A 1034 12.55 8.76 -19.46
CA PRO A 1034 11.58 9.03 -20.52
C PRO A 1034 11.08 7.73 -21.16
N GLN A 1035 9.83 7.71 -21.61
CA GLN A 1035 9.34 6.56 -22.38
C GLN A 1035 10.12 6.42 -23.69
N PRO A 1036 10.40 5.19 -24.17
CA PRO A 1036 10.92 5.01 -25.51
C PRO A 1036 9.82 5.36 -26.53
N ASP A 1037 9.83 6.57 -27.09
CA ASP A 1037 8.95 6.97 -28.18
C ASP A 1037 9.21 6.13 -29.46
N ILE A 1038 8.23 6.12 -30.37
CA ILE A 1038 8.42 5.57 -31.73
C ILE A 1038 9.59 6.30 -32.42
N ALA A 1039 9.88 7.52 -31.98
CA ALA A 1039 11.05 8.28 -32.35
C ALA A 1039 12.29 8.07 -31.43
N THR A 1040 12.32 7.24 -30.40
CA THR A 1040 13.58 6.62 -29.91
C THR A 1040 13.74 5.21 -30.47
N ARG A 1041 12.80 4.83 -31.35
CA ARG A 1041 13.11 4.01 -32.53
C ARG A 1041 13.63 4.87 -33.72
N ASN A 1042 13.57 6.23 -33.70
CA ASN A 1042 14.11 7.25 -34.66
C ASN A 1042 13.81 8.77 -34.32
N LEU A 1043 14.76 9.56 -33.75
CA LEU A 1043 14.60 10.81 -32.92
C LEU A 1043 13.56 11.92 -33.29
N SER A 1044 12.85 12.55 -32.31
CA SER A 1044 12.57 14.03 -32.14
C SER A 1044 11.39 14.45 -31.19
N THR A 1045 11.52 15.62 -30.51
CA THR A 1045 10.71 16.22 -29.39
C THR A 1045 9.74 17.37 -29.77
N GLY A 1046 8.76 17.75 -28.90
CA GLY A 1046 8.20 19.14 -28.82
C GLY A 1046 6.85 19.37 -28.08
N THR A 1047 6.71 20.48 -27.34
CA THR A 1047 5.48 21.00 -26.66
C THR A 1047 4.37 21.35 -27.66
N VAL A 1048 3.10 21.05 -27.34
CA VAL A 1048 1.95 21.21 -28.26
C VAL A 1048 1.12 22.45 -27.87
N LEU A 1049 1.00 23.42 -28.79
CA LEU A 1049 0.20 24.65 -28.63
C LEU A 1049 -1.30 24.41 -28.93
N PRO A 1050 -2.21 25.32 -28.50
CA PRO A 1050 -3.64 25.29 -28.84
C PRO A 1050 -3.92 25.10 -30.34
N ARG A 1051 -4.79 24.14 -30.66
CA ARG A 1051 -5.11 23.70 -32.03
C ARG A 1051 -6.52 24.13 -32.44
N THR A 1052 -7.45 24.23 -31.48
CA THR A 1052 -8.85 24.61 -31.72
C THR A 1052 -9.21 25.97 -31.09
N PRO A 1053 -10.27 26.66 -31.56
CA PRO A 1053 -10.73 27.90 -30.93
C PRO A 1053 -11.13 27.73 -29.45
N ILE A 1054 -11.69 26.57 -29.09
CA ILE A 1054 -12.04 26.23 -27.70
C ILE A 1054 -10.76 26.08 -26.87
N GLU A 1055 -9.77 25.33 -27.38
CA GLU A 1055 -8.45 25.19 -26.72
C GLU A 1055 -7.76 26.56 -26.55
N ALA A 1056 -7.88 27.46 -27.54
CA ALA A 1056 -7.28 28.80 -27.46
C ALA A 1056 -7.96 29.69 -26.39
N GLN A 1057 -9.29 29.66 -26.30
CA GLN A 1057 -10.03 30.38 -25.26
C GLN A 1057 -9.75 29.82 -23.86
N LEU A 1058 -9.69 28.50 -23.73
CA LEU A 1058 -9.35 27.85 -22.46
C LEU A 1058 -7.92 28.19 -22.01
N ALA A 1059 -6.95 28.13 -22.93
CA ALA A 1059 -5.57 28.51 -22.64
C ALA A 1059 -5.47 29.99 -22.23
N GLN A 1060 -6.28 30.87 -22.81
CA GLN A 1060 -6.32 32.28 -22.44
C GLN A 1060 -6.94 32.50 -21.04
N ILE A 1061 -8.07 31.86 -20.73
CA ILE A 1061 -8.68 31.91 -19.39
C ILE A 1061 -7.66 31.43 -18.34
N TRP A 1062 -6.94 30.35 -18.62
CA TRP A 1062 -5.92 29.85 -17.70
C TRP A 1062 -4.73 30.80 -17.58
N SER A 1063 -4.27 31.41 -18.67
CA SER A 1063 -3.19 32.39 -18.65
C SER A 1063 -3.55 33.59 -17.77
N GLU A 1064 -4.78 34.09 -17.87
CA GLU A 1064 -5.29 35.22 -17.09
C GLU A 1064 -5.42 34.90 -15.60
N VAL A 1065 -5.82 33.68 -15.25
CA VAL A 1065 -6.00 33.27 -13.84
C VAL A 1065 -4.69 32.81 -13.19
N LEU A 1066 -3.82 32.11 -13.91
CA LEU A 1066 -2.56 31.57 -13.38
C LEU A 1066 -1.37 32.54 -13.51
N GLY A 1067 -1.49 33.57 -14.36
CA GLY A 1067 -0.39 34.52 -14.62
C GLY A 1067 0.76 33.92 -15.44
N VAL A 1068 0.51 32.89 -16.25
CA VAL A 1068 1.50 32.20 -17.09
C VAL A 1068 1.37 32.64 -18.56
N GLU A 1069 2.46 33.07 -19.20
CA GLU A 1069 2.44 33.66 -20.56
C GLU A 1069 2.11 32.68 -21.69
N THR A 1070 2.45 31.39 -21.57
CA THR A 1070 2.20 30.39 -22.62
C THR A 1070 1.74 29.08 -22.01
N ILE A 1071 0.56 28.61 -22.42
CA ILE A 1071 -0.05 27.35 -21.94
C ILE A 1071 -0.22 26.40 -23.13
N GLY A 1072 0.43 25.24 -23.04
CA GLY A 1072 0.30 24.12 -23.96
C GLY A 1072 -0.97 23.30 -23.70
N VAL A 1073 -1.49 22.62 -24.72
CA VAL A 1073 -2.78 21.89 -24.61
C VAL A 1073 -2.73 20.68 -23.69
N LYS A 1074 -1.53 20.18 -23.40
CA LYS A 1074 -1.28 19.06 -22.49
C LYS A 1074 -0.75 19.51 -21.14
N ASP A 1075 -0.60 20.81 -20.93
CA ASP A 1075 -0.10 21.33 -19.66
C ASP A 1075 -1.17 21.13 -18.60
N ASN A 1076 -0.75 20.68 -17.42
CA ASN A 1076 -1.63 20.37 -16.31
C ASN A 1076 -1.90 21.64 -15.49
N PHE A 1077 -3.18 21.94 -15.21
CA PHE A 1077 -3.62 23.10 -14.44
C PHE A 1077 -2.92 23.22 -13.08
N PHE A 1078 -2.79 22.11 -12.36
CA PHE A 1078 -2.24 22.06 -11.01
C PHE A 1078 -0.71 22.13 -11.01
N GLU A 1079 -0.05 21.56 -12.03
CA GLU A 1079 1.41 21.67 -12.20
C GLU A 1079 1.86 23.10 -12.52
N LEU A 1080 0.99 23.87 -13.18
CA LEU A 1080 1.21 25.29 -13.47
C LEU A 1080 0.94 26.21 -12.27
N GLY A 1081 0.76 25.66 -11.07
CA GLY A 1081 0.50 26.43 -9.84
C GLY A 1081 -0.98 26.72 -9.60
N GLY A 1082 -1.89 26.15 -10.39
CA GLY A 1082 -3.33 26.20 -10.15
C GLY A 1082 -3.73 25.50 -8.86
N HIS A 1083 -4.63 26.10 -8.10
CA HIS A 1083 -5.23 25.49 -6.91
C HIS A 1083 -6.75 25.62 -6.95
N SER A 1084 -7.46 24.99 -6.02
CA SER A 1084 -8.93 24.91 -6.02
C SER A 1084 -9.66 26.25 -6.12
N LEU A 1085 -9.11 27.33 -5.55
CA LEU A 1085 -9.67 28.67 -5.66
C LEU A 1085 -9.49 29.26 -7.07
N LEU A 1086 -8.37 28.97 -7.73
CA LEU A 1086 -8.14 29.36 -9.12
C LEU A 1086 -8.97 28.47 -10.05
N ALA A 1087 -9.17 27.19 -9.71
CA ALA A 1087 -10.01 26.28 -10.46
C ALA A 1087 -11.48 26.75 -10.46
N THR A 1088 -12.03 27.21 -9.33
CA THR A 1088 -13.39 27.79 -9.29
C THR A 1088 -13.48 29.09 -10.10
N GLN A 1089 -12.45 29.94 -10.08
CA GLN A 1089 -12.40 31.16 -10.89
C GLN A 1089 -12.35 30.85 -12.40
N VAL A 1090 -11.49 29.91 -12.79
CA VAL A 1090 -11.39 29.40 -14.17
C VAL A 1090 -12.73 28.80 -14.60
N LEU A 1091 -13.31 27.93 -13.79
CA LEU A 1091 -14.57 27.26 -14.12
C LEU A 1091 -15.74 28.25 -14.23
N SER A 1092 -15.80 29.25 -13.34
CA SER A 1092 -16.79 30.32 -13.42
C SER A 1092 -16.64 31.13 -14.71
N GLN A 1093 -15.40 31.44 -15.12
CA GLN A 1093 -15.13 32.09 -16.40
C GLN A 1093 -15.47 31.20 -17.59
N ILE A 1094 -15.17 29.89 -17.54
CA ILE A 1094 -15.56 28.92 -18.57
C ILE A 1094 -17.08 28.85 -18.69
N ASN A 1095 -17.79 28.65 -17.58
CA ASN A 1095 -19.26 28.58 -17.54
C ASN A 1095 -19.90 29.87 -18.09
N SER A 1096 -19.36 31.04 -17.73
CA SER A 1096 -19.80 32.32 -18.30
C SER A 1096 -19.47 32.48 -19.78
N THR A 1097 -18.29 32.03 -20.24
CA THR A 1097 -17.80 32.23 -21.62
C THR A 1097 -18.51 31.31 -22.60
N PHE A 1098 -18.76 30.07 -22.20
CA PHE A 1098 -19.38 29.04 -23.04
C PHE A 1098 -20.87 28.84 -22.76
N GLY A 1099 -21.45 29.50 -21.74
CA GLY A 1099 -22.86 29.35 -21.37
C GLY A 1099 -23.19 27.95 -20.82
N LEU A 1100 -22.25 27.33 -20.13
CA LEU A 1100 -22.35 25.98 -19.58
C LEU A 1100 -22.46 26.02 -18.05
N ASP A 1101 -22.92 24.92 -17.45
CA ASP A 1101 -22.90 24.72 -16.01
C ASP A 1101 -22.04 23.49 -15.67
N LEU A 1102 -20.74 23.61 -15.96
CA LEU A 1102 -19.78 22.56 -15.65
C LEU A 1102 -19.52 22.53 -14.14
N SER A 1103 -19.49 21.32 -13.57
CA SER A 1103 -19.03 21.09 -12.19
C SER A 1103 -17.50 21.16 -12.11
N ILE A 1104 -16.97 21.59 -10.97
CA ILE A 1104 -15.52 21.67 -10.74
C ILE A 1104 -14.82 20.32 -10.83
N GLN A 1105 -15.56 19.22 -10.69
CA GLN A 1105 -15.07 17.85 -10.85
C GLN A 1105 -14.30 17.67 -12.16
N ILE A 1106 -14.72 18.34 -13.24
CA ILE A 1106 -14.06 18.27 -14.54
C ILE A 1106 -12.61 18.77 -14.53
N MET A 1107 -12.30 19.77 -13.69
CA MET A 1107 -10.95 20.32 -13.57
C MET A 1107 -9.98 19.30 -12.97
N PHE A 1108 -10.48 18.33 -12.22
CA PHE A 1108 -9.69 17.27 -11.61
C PHE A 1108 -9.67 15.99 -12.44
N GLU A 1109 -10.77 15.65 -13.11
CA GLU A 1109 -10.83 14.49 -14.02
C GLU A 1109 -10.02 14.69 -15.30
N SER A 1110 -9.93 15.93 -15.78
CA SER A 1110 -9.27 16.29 -17.03
C SER A 1110 -8.50 17.60 -16.87
N PRO A 1111 -7.40 17.62 -16.11
CA PRO A 1111 -6.72 18.84 -15.70
C PRO A 1111 -5.86 19.46 -16.82
N THR A 1112 -6.24 19.30 -18.10
CA THR A 1112 -5.52 19.86 -19.25
C THR A 1112 -6.48 20.61 -20.15
N VAL A 1113 -5.97 21.62 -20.87
CA VAL A 1113 -6.76 22.38 -21.86
C VAL A 1113 -7.41 21.45 -22.90
N ALA A 1114 -6.68 20.43 -23.39
CA ALA A 1114 -7.23 19.45 -24.33
C ALA A 1114 -8.35 18.59 -23.72
N GLY A 1115 -8.19 18.17 -22.45
CA GLY A 1115 -9.19 17.36 -21.75
C GLY A 1115 -10.51 18.11 -21.56
N ILE A 1116 -10.45 19.37 -21.12
CA ILE A 1116 -11.65 20.21 -20.93
C ILE A 1116 -12.27 20.60 -22.27
N ALA A 1117 -11.45 20.90 -23.28
CA ALA A 1117 -11.95 21.21 -24.63
C ALA A 1117 -12.77 20.05 -25.20
N ALA A 1118 -12.28 18.81 -25.06
CA ALA A 1118 -13.00 17.62 -25.53
C ALA A 1118 -14.37 17.47 -24.85
N TYR A 1119 -14.48 17.77 -23.57
CA TYR A 1119 -15.75 17.71 -22.85
C TYR A 1119 -16.73 18.80 -23.31
N ILE A 1120 -16.26 20.04 -23.48
CA ILE A 1120 -17.07 21.15 -24.00
C ILE A 1120 -17.57 20.83 -25.41
N GLU A 1121 -16.73 20.23 -26.26
CA GLU A 1121 -17.10 19.80 -27.60
C GLU A 1121 -18.22 18.74 -27.57
N VAL A 1122 -18.13 17.75 -26.67
CA VAL A 1122 -19.17 16.72 -26.47
C VAL A 1122 -20.47 17.33 -25.95
N VAL A 1123 -20.42 18.20 -24.95
CA VAL A 1123 -21.61 18.88 -24.41
C VAL A 1123 -22.27 19.74 -25.48
N ASN A 1124 -21.50 20.51 -26.25
CA ASN A 1124 -22.04 21.30 -27.36
C ASN A 1124 -22.69 20.43 -28.45
N LEU A 1125 -22.10 19.27 -28.78
CA LEU A 1125 -22.68 18.29 -29.70
C LEU A 1125 -24.01 17.71 -29.19
N VAL A 1126 -24.11 17.40 -27.90
CA VAL A 1126 -25.34 16.90 -27.27
C VAL A 1126 -26.42 17.99 -27.23
N THR A 1127 -26.06 19.23 -26.92
CA THR A 1127 -27.00 20.36 -26.88
C THR A 1127 -27.48 20.78 -28.27
N GLN A 1128 -26.63 20.66 -29.30
CA GLN A 1128 -27.02 20.82 -30.72
C GLN A 1128 -27.92 19.69 -31.22
N ASN A 1129 -27.71 18.45 -30.76
CA ASN A 1129 -28.60 17.32 -31.09
C ASN A 1129 -29.95 17.38 -30.36
N LEU A 1130 -30.02 18.01 -29.19
CA LEU A 1130 -31.28 18.27 -28.47
C LEU A 1130 -32.08 19.43 -29.08
N SER A 1131 -31.42 20.45 -29.61
CA SER A 1131 -32.07 21.57 -30.32
C SER A 1131 -32.51 21.23 -31.76
N ASN A 1132 -31.92 20.20 -32.39
CA ASN A 1132 -32.34 19.66 -33.69
C ASN A 1132 -33.45 18.59 -33.60
N LYS A 1133 -34.03 18.34 -32.42
CA LYS A 1133 -35.23 17.49 -32.27
C LYS A 1133 -36.53 18.29 -32.36
N GLU A 1134 -36.70 19.03 -33.45
CA GLU A 1134 -38.02 19.17 -34.07
C GLU A 1134 -37.98 18.38 -35.39
N VAL A 1135 -38.92 17.45 -35.54
CA VAL A 1135 -39.16 16.58 -36.72
C VAL A 1135 -38.31 15.30 -36.82
N SER A 1136 -38.73 14.26 -36.11
CA SER A 1136 -39.28 13.02 -36.71
C SER A 1136 -39.62 12.01 -35.61
N SER A 1137 -40.91 11.79 -35.41
CA SER A 1137 -41.42 10.71 -34.57
C SER A 1137 -41.33 9.38 -35.32
N GLU A 1138 -40.31 8.57 -35.01
CA GLU A 1138 -40.43 7.12 -35.12
C GLU A 1138 -40.09 6.51 -33.77
N VAL A 1139 -41.13 5.94 -33.15
CA VAL A 1139 -41.04 5.12 -31.95
C VAL A 1139 -40.48 3.78 -32.39
N VAL A 1140 -39.30 3.43 -31.90
CA VAL A 1140 -38.84 2.04 -31.87
C VAL A 1140 -38.60 1.70 -30.41
N GLU A 1141 -39.45 0.81 -29.89
CA GLU A 1141 -39.32 0.20 -28.56
C GLU A 1141 -38.05 -0.66 -28.46
N PHE A 1142 -37.27 -0.43 -27.40
CA PHE A 1142 -36.61 -1.47 -26.61
C PHE A 1142 -36.61 -1.08 -25.15
#